data_AF-A0A399IEI6-F1
#
_entry.id   AF-A0A399IEI6-F1
#
_cell.length_a   1.000
_cell.length_b   1.000
_cell.length_c   1.000
_cell.angle_alpha   90.00
_cell.angle_beta   90.00
_cell.angle_gamma   90.00
#
_symmetry.space_group_name_H-M   'P 1'
#
loop_
_entity.id
_entity.type
_entity.pdbx_description
1 polymer ?
#
loop_
_entity_poly.entity_id
_entity_poly.type
_entity_poly.pdbx_seq_one_letter_code
_entity_poly.pdbx_strand_id
1 'polypeptide(L)'
;MASTLDEEGLTSHCTTNGNQALEWLASCAPSLIILDYTLPDMTGASFIERLRDMGHTSPFIMVTGRDDSSLAVQMMKTGAYDYLLKDVSFLDRLPTVVIRALHDVETRDRLERAKHSLRQSESRLARAQKIARMGSWEWNIRNGDVYWSDELYRIFGLTPGNPEKISMDWVFGRVNPTDLPALEKALTLSATTCQPFNIVYRINSHSDGEIVVNSQGEVECGEDGLPLLISATTLDITARIKAESEIQQLINYDTLTGLPNRNLLHDRLKLSIAQAAREQHLVGILILDLDRFKGINDTLGHRAGDNLLMTVSKRLAACVRDSDTLARLGGDEFVVVLNNVLNEEAITIVAKKILAIISEPIYIDGHEIYITVSIGIAVYPMNGEDSHTLLKHADLAMYQAKELDRNNFQFFSREMNIKVLERMMLENSMRKALERGEFFLVYQPQVDARSRRIVGMEALLRWNHPDLGLLVPDRFIYLAEETGFIIPIGEWVLRTACRQNKRWQDMGYEPVRVAVNLSGKQFDQNQLDESIAAILMETGLDPQWLEIEITESAIMKSPELSIGMLRKLKDMGITLAIDDFGTGYSSLSYLKHFPIRRLKIDRSFVRDIITNPDDAAIAEIIIAMAHTLKLDVIAEGVETRAQMEFLSFHNCVEMQGYLFSRPVRTDDFTELLKKGLKP
;
A
#
# COMPACT_ATOMS: atom_id res chain seq x y z
N MET A 1 -61.18 -71.36 9.65
CA MET A 1 -59.85 -70.74 9.39
C MET A 1 -60.04 -69.28 9.03
N ALA A 2 -60.41 -68.92 7.80
CA ALA A 2 -60.59 -67.51 7.39
C ALA A 2 -61.53 -66.73 8.33
N SER A 3 -62.77 -67.20 8.52
CA SER A 3 -63.74 -66.59 9.45
C SER A 3 -63.20 -66.41 10.88
N THR A 4 -62.41 -67.37 11.38
CA THR A 4 -61.84 -67.34 12.73
C THR A 4 -60.72 -66.30 12.87
N LEU A 5 -59.97 -66.05 11.79
CA LEU A 5 -58.91 -65.04 11.77
C LEU A 5 -59.47 -63.65 11.47
N ASP A 6 -60.54 -63.57 10.67
CA ASP A 6 -61.25 -62.32 10.40
C ASP A 6 -61.93 -61.77 11.67
N GLU A 7 -62.43 -62.64 12.56
CA GLU A 7 -62.94 -62.27 13.90
C GLU A 7 -61.89 -61.60 14.79
N GLU A 8 -60.60 -61.88 14.57
CA GLU A 8 -59.44 -61.26 15.24
C GLU A 8 -58.92 -60.02 14.49
N GLY A 9 -59.64 -59.56 13.46
CA GLY A 9 -59.29 -58.38 12.67
C GLY A 9 -58.18 -58.59 11.64
N LEU A 10 -57.81 -59.83 11.34
CA LEU A 10 -56.82 -60.15 10.31
C LEU A 10 -57.49 -60.26 8.94
N THR A 11 -56.83 -59.79 7.88
CA THR A 11 -57.30 -59.98 6.50
C THR A 11 -56.70 -61.26 5.94
N SER A 12 -57.55 -62.21 5.56
CA SER A 12 -57.12 -63.50 5.01
C SER A 12 -57.35 -63.61 3.50
N HIS A 13 -56.36 -64.15 2.77
CA HIS A 13 -56.50 -64.53 1.35
C HIS A 13 -56.40 -66.05 1.26
N CYS A 14 -57.46 -66.71 0.80
CA CYS A 14 -57.53 -68.17 0.69
C CYS A 14 -57.43 -68.61 -0.78
N THR A 15 -56.56 -69.57 -1.03
CA THR A 15 -56.39 -70.24 -2.32
C THR A 15 -56.74 -71.71 -2.18
N THR A 16 -57.13 -72.34 -3.29
CA THR A 16 -57.68 -73.71 -3.25
C THR A 16 -56.63 -74.79 -3.56
N ASN A 17 -55.49 -74.41 -4.13
CA ASN A 17 -54.39 -75.31 -4.48
C ASN A 17 -53.03 -74.57 -4.45
N GLY A 18 -51.93 -75.33 -4.45
CA GLY A 18 -50.58 -74.82 -4.30
C GLY A 18 -50.11 -73.96 -5.48
N ASN A 19 -50.43 -74.33 -6.72
CA ASN A 19 -50.04 -73.51 -7.89
C ASN A 19 -50.73 -72.13 -7.88
N GLN A 20 -52.02 -72.07 -7.53
CA GLN A 20 -52.75 -70.80 -7.39
C GLN A 20 -52.17 -69.92 -6.28
N ALA A 21 -51.74 -70.53 -5.16
CA ALA A 21 -51.05 -69.81 -4.09
C ALA A 21 -49.70 -69.24 -4.54
N LEU A 22 -48.88 -69.99 -5.27
CA LEU A 22 -47.59 -69.51 -5.77
C LEU A 22 -47.76 -68.38 -6.79
N GLU A 23 -48.74 -68.46 -7.69
CA GLU A 23 -49.06 -67.36 -8.62
C GLU A 23 -49.45 -66.07 -7.90
N TRP A 24 -50.25 -66.16 -6.85
CA TRP A 24 -50.61 -64.99 -6.05
C TRP A 24 -49.40 -64.41 -5.32
N LEU A 25 -48.59 -65.27 -4.70
CA LEU A 25 -47.38 -64.87 -3.97
C LEU A 25 -46.36 -64.16 -4.87
N ALA A 26 -46.28 -64.50 -6.16
CA ALA A 26 -45.42 -63.80 -7.13
C ALA A 26 -45.66 -62.28 -7.20
N SER A 27 -46.86 -61.82 -6.83
CA SER A 27 -47.27 -60.41 -6.88
C SER A 27 -47.64 -59.81 -5.53
N CYS A 28 -47.66 -60.62 -4.46
CA CYS A 28 -48.13 -60.24 -3.13
C CYS A 28 -47.26 -60.89 -2.05
N ALA A 29 -46.77 -60.09 -1.09
CA ALA A 29 -46.00 -60.59 0.04
C ALA A 29 -46.84 -60.53 1.32
N PRO A 30 -47.47 -61.64 1.76
CA PRO A 30 -48.23 -61.66 3.00
C PRO A 30 -47.30 -61.63 4.21
N SER A 31 -47.80 -61.09 5.32
CA SER A 31 -47.09 -61.04 6.60
C SER A 31 -46.89 -62.42 7.23
N LEU A 32 -47.73 -63.40 6.88
CA LEU A 32 -47.68 -64.78 7.36
C LEU A 32 -48.41 -65.70 6.37
N ILE A 33 -47.91 -66.90 6.17
CA ILE A 33 -48.54 -67.93 5.33
C ILE A 33 -49.06 -69.05 6.23
N ILE A 34 -50.33 -69.43 6.10
CA ILE A 34 -50.87 -70.63 6.75
C ILE A 34 -50.98 -71.70 5.68
N LEU A 35 -50.14 -72.72 5.77
CA LEU A 35 -49.97 -73.73 4.73
C LEU A 35 -50.55 -75.06 5.18
N ASP A 36 -51.37 -75.70 4.34
CA ASP A 36 -51.81 -77.08 4.56
C ASP A 36 -50.78 -78.07 3.98
N TYR A 37 -50.51 -79.18 4.68
CA TYR A 37 -49.48 -80.13 4.24
C TYR A 37 -49.92 -80.92 3.01
N THR A 38 -51.21 -81.23 2.94
CA THR A 38 -51.77 -82.01 1.82
C THR A 38 -52.59 -81.08 0.96
N LEU A 39 -51.96 -80.49 -0.05
CA LEU A 39 -52.68 -79.69 -1.05
C LEU A 39 -53.19 -80.62 -2.17
N PRO A 40 -54.22 -80.22 -2.92
CA PRO A 40 -54.78 -81.05 -4.00
C PRO A 40 -53.78 -81.41 -5.11
N ASP A 41 -52.77 -80.57 -5.34
CA ASP A 41 -51.85 -80.63 -6.47
C ASP A 41 -50.37 -80.81 -6.07
N MET A 42 -50.01 -80.60 -4.80
CA MET A 42 -48.64 -80.79 -4.30
C MET A 42 -48.61 -81.01 -2.77
N THR A 43 -47.43 -81.33 -2.24
CA THR A 43 -47.23 -81.38 -0.78
C THR A 43 -46.77 -80.02 -0.26
N GLY A 44 -47.01 -79.74 1.03
CA GLY A 44 -46.51 -78.53 1.69
C GLY A 44 -44.97 -78.40 1.61
N ALA A 45 -44.24 -79.52 1.61
CA ALA A 45 -42.79 -79.52 1.43
C ALA A 45 -42.39 -79.00 0.04
N SER A 46 -43.03 -79.50 -1.02
CA SER A 46 -42.81 -79.03 -2.40
C SER A 46 -43.21 -77.57 -2.59
N PHE A 47 -44.25 -77.11 -1.87
CA PHE A 47 -44.67 -75.71 -1.89
C PHE A 47 -43.60 -74.78 -1.29
N ILE A 48 -43.03 -75.12 -0.13
CA ILE A 48 -41.99 -74.31 0.53
C ILE A 48 -40.70 -74.26 -0.28
N GLU A 49 -40.31 -75.35 -0.95
CA GLU A 49 -39.16 -75.36 -1.84
C GLU A 49 -39.34 -74.36 -2.99
N ARG A 50 -40.48 -74.40 -3.67
CA ARG A 50 -40.82 -73.42 -4.72
C ARG A 50 -40.92 -71.98 -4.20
N LEU A 51 -41.47 -71.80 -3.00
CA LEU A 51 -41.55 -70.48 -2.37
C LEU A 51 -40.16 -69.87 -2.10
N ARG A 52 -39.20 -70.71 -1.69
CA ARG A 52 -37.81 -70.31 -1.47
C ARG A 52 -37.09 -69.98 -2.77
N ASP A 53 -37.33 -70.75 -3.83
CA ASP A 53 -36.79 -70.47 -5.17
C ASP A 53 -37.28 -69.12 -5.72
N MET A 54 -38.49 -68.70 -5.33
CA MET A 54 -39.03 -67.37 -5.63
C MET A 54 -38.46 -66.25 -4.74
N GLY A 55 -37.60 -66.56 -3.77
CA GLY A 55 -36.99 -65.58 -2.87
C GLY A 55 -37.92 -65.02 -1.79
N HIS A 56 -39.08 -65.64 -1.56
CA HIS A 56 -40.00 -65.23 -0.50
C HIS A 56 -39.50 -65.65 0.89
N THR A 57 -39.60 -64.71 1.84
CA THR A 57 -39.15 -64.92 3.23
C THR A 57 -40.28 -64.81 4.25
N SER A 58 -41.54 -64.79 3.80
CA SER A 58 -42.69 -64.73 4.69
C SER A 58 -42.67 -65.94 5.63
N PRO A 59 -42.83 -65.75 6.96
CA PRO A 59 -42.95 -66.87 7.87
C PRO A 59 -44.19 -67.69 7.52
N PHE A 60 -44.15 -68.99 7.82
CA PHE A 60 -45.28 -69.86 7.56
C PHE A 60 -45.61 -70.75 8.77
N ILE A 61 -46.90 -70.95 9.02
CA ILE A 61 -47.41 -71.93 9.98
C ILE A 61 -47.90 -73.12 9.19
N MET A 62 -47.47 -74.30 9.59
CA MET A 62 -47.82 -75.54 8.94
C MET A 62 -49.05 -76.16 9.58
N VAL A 63 -50.05 -76.56 8.80
CA VAL A 63 -51.30 -77.19 9.26
C VAL A 63 -51.42 -78.57 8.64
N THR A 64 -51.77 -79.60 9.42
CA THR A 64 -51.97 -80.96 8.88
C THR A 64 -53.04 -81.75 9.65
N GLY A 65 -53.69 -82.69 8.97
CA GLY A 65 -54.66 -83.62 9.58
C GLY A 65 -54.07 -84.95 10.04
N ARG A 66 -52.75 -85.17 9.89
CA ARG A 66 -52.07 -86.38 10.35
C ARG A 66 -51.34 -86.08 11.66
N ASP A 67 -51.66 -86.82 12.71
CA ASP A 67 -50.85 -86.84 13.94
C ASP A 67 -49.59 -87.68 13.71
N ASP A 68 -48.56 -87.04 13.17
CA ASP A 68 -47.26 -87.64 12.87
C ASP A 68 -46.15 -86.75 13.42
N SER A 69 -45.53 -87.21 14.51
CA SER A 69 -44.45 -86.49 15.18
C SER A 69 -43.20 -86.34 14.30
N SER A 70 -42.97 -87.24 13.34
CA SER A 70 -41.85 -87.14 12.40
C SER A 70 -42.04 -86.00 11.41
N LEU A 71 -43.28 -85.79 10.97
CA LEU A 71 -43.67 -84.70 10.09
C LEU A 71 -43.49 -83.34 10.76
N ALA A 72 -43.91 -83.19 12.02
CA ALA A 72 -43.75 -81.94 12.78
C ALA A 72 -42.28 -81.50 12.88
N VAL A 73 -41.37 -82.43 13.21
CA VAL A 73 -39.93 -82.17 13.29
C VAL A 73 -39.36 -81.76 11.92
N GLN A 74 -39.78 -82.43 10.85
CA GLN A 74 -39.33 -82.09 9.50
C GLN A 74 -39.79 -80.69 9.10
N MET A 75 -41.02 -80.31 9.40
CA MET A 75 -41.56 -78.98 9.04
C MET A 75 -40.85 -77.85 9.78
N MET A 76 -40.56 -78.01 11.07
CA MET A 76 -39.74 -77.04 11.82
C MET A 76 -38.33 -76.90 11.26
N LYS A 77 -37.67 -78.01 10.87
CA LYS A 77 -36.36 -77.98 10.18
C LYS A 77 -36.41 -77.26 8.83
N THR A 78 -37.57 -77.22 8.20
CA THR A 78 -37.77 -76.57 6.89
C THR A 78 -38.04 -75.06 7.03
N GLY A 79 -38.15 -74.55 8.26
CA GLY A 79 -38.31 -73.13 8.57
C GLY A 79 -39.73 -72.70 8.93
N ALA A 80 -40.63 -73.65 9.27
CA ALA A 80 -41.95 -73.31 9.78
C ALA A 80 -41.82 -72.53 11.10
N TYR A 81 -42.62 -71.48 11.25
CA TYR A 81 -42.72 -70.73 12.50
C TYR A 81 -43.34 -71.59 13.61
N ASP A 82 -44.41 -72.31 13.26
CA ASP A 82 -45.07 -73.27 14.15
C ASP A 82 -45.83 -74.33 13.32
N TYR A 83 -46.37 -75.33 14.00
CA TYR A 83 -47.11 -76.45 13.43
C TYR A 83 -48.42 -76.71 14.20
N LEU A 84 -49.51 -76.92 13.48
CA LEU A 84 -50.86 -77.13 14.01
C LEU A 84 -51.51 -78.40 13.45
N LEU A 85 -52.07 -79.21 14.36
CA LEU A 85 -52.89 -80.37 14.02
C LEU A 85 -54.35 -79.95 13.82
N LYS A 86 -55.02 -80.48 12.79
CA LYS A 86 -56.46 -80.29 12.54
C LYS A 86 -57.31 -81.18 13.44
N ASP A 87 -57.11 -81.06 14.74
CA ASP A 87 -57.91 -81.73 15.77
C ASP A 87 -59.07 -80.84 16.25
N VAL A 88 -59.79 -81.28 17.28
CA VAL A 88 -60.96 -80.56 17.82
C VAL A 88 -60.57 -79.19 18.40
N SER A 89 -59.31 -78.98 18.80
CA SER A 89 -58.78 -77.73 19.36
C SER A 89 -58.12 -76.80 18.32
N PHE A 90 -58.08 -77.21 17.06
CA PHE A 90 -57.38 -76.50 15.99
C PHE A 90 -57.81 -75.03 15.85
N LEU A 91 -59.13 -74.79 15.81
CA LEU A 91 -59.67 -73.45 15.63
C LEU A 91 -59.44 -72.56 16.84
N ASP A 92 -59.34 -73.13 18.05
CA ASP A 92 -59.04 -72.38 19.28
C ASP A 92 -57.56 -71.94 19.34
N ARG A 93 -56.65 -72.76 18.79
CA ARG A 93 -55.20 -72.50 18.85
C ARG A 93 -54.68 -71.63 17.71
N LEU A 94 -55.35 -71.65 16.56
CA LEU A 94 -54.90 -70.96 15.34
C LEU A 94 -54.69 -69.45 15.54
N PRO A 95 -55.64 -68.68 16.13
CA PRO A 95 -55.45 -67.24 16.39
C PRO A 95 -54.20 -66.92 17.20
N THR A 96 -53.99 -67.63 18.31
CA THR A 96 -52.88 -67.37 19.23
C THR A 96 -51.53 -67.51 18.54
N VAL A 97 -51.37 -68.54 17.72
CA VAL A 97 -50.11 -68.81 17.02
C VAL A 97 -49.88 -67.80 15.90
N VAL A 98 -50.93 -67.45 15.15
CA VAL A 98 -50.87 -66.44 14.08
C VAL A 98 -50.51 -65.06 14.62
N ILE A 99 -51.18 -64.59 15.68
CA ILE A 99 -50.92 -63.28 16.28
C ILE A 99 -49.49 -63.20 16.81
N ARG A 100 -49.02 -64.26 17.50
CA ARG A 100 -47.65 -64.33 18.00
C ARG A 100 -46.62 -64.25 16.88
N ALA A 101 -46.85 -64.98 15.78
CA ALA A 101 -45.97 -64.96 14.61
C ALA A 101 -45.86 -63.57 13.99
N LEU A 102 -47.00 -62.87 13.84
CA LEU A 102 -47.04 -61.52 13.26
C LEU A 102 -46.32 -60.49 14.15
N HIS A 103 -46.50 -60.56 15.47
CA HIS A 103 -45.84 -59.65 16.42
C HIS A 103 -44.31 -59.79 16.42
N ASP A 104 -43.80 -61.02 16.32
CA ASP A 104 -42.35 -61.27 16.29
C ASP A 104 -41.69 -60.70 15.03
N VAL A 105 -42.36 -60.78 13.88
CA VAL A 105 -41.90 -60.18 12.61
C VAL A 105 -41.81 -58.67 12.72
N GLU A 106 -42.86 -58.03 13.22
CA GLU A 106 -42.92 -56.57 13.35
C GLU A 106 -41.81 -56.03 14.28
N THR A 107 -41.60 -56.69 15.41
CA THR A 107 -40.57 -56.31 16.38
C THR A 107 -39.18 -56.34 15.77
N ARG A 108 -38.88 -57.39 14.99
CA ARG A 108 -37.58 -57.55 14.31
C ARG A 108 -37.34 -56.44 13.29
N ASP A 109 -38.34 -56.13 12.47
CA ASP A 109 -38.24 -55.07 11.45
C ASP A 109 -38.09 -53.67 12.07
N ARG A 110 -38.72 -53.44 13.22
CA ARG A 110 -38.58 -52.18 13.96
C ARG A 110 -37.16 -52.02 14.51
N LEU A 111 -36.58 -53.09 15.05
CA LEU A 111 -35.22 -53.07 15.59
C LEU A 111 -34.17 -52.80 14.50
N GLU A 112 -34.27 -53.45 13.34
CA GLU A 112 -33.32 -53.22 12.24
C GLU A 112 -33.43 -51.80 11.67
N ARG A 113 -34.64 -51.25 11.53
CA ARG A 113 -34.84 -49.84 11.17
C ARG A 113 -34.22 -48.88 12.18
N ALA A 114 -34.39 -49.14 13.48
CA ALA A 114 -33.81 -48.31 14.53
C ALA A 114 -32.27 -48.35 14.51
N LYS A 115 -31.66 -49.53 14.38
CA LYS A 115 -30.19 -49.69 14.25
C LYS A 115 -29.64 -48.94 13.04
N HIS A 116 -30.31 -49.06 11.89
CA HIS A 116 -29.88 -48.37 10.67
C HIS A 116 -29.97 -46.85 10.84
N SER A 117 -31.07 -46.35 11.43
CA SER A 117 -31.23 -44.92 11.72
C SER A 117 -30.17 -44.39 12.69
N LEU A 118 -29.83 -45.17 13.73
CA LEU A 118 -28.80 -44.79 14.70
C LEU A 118 -27.43 -44.66 14.03
N ARG A 119 -27.00 -45.66 13.26
CA ARG A 119 -25.73 -45.62 12.50
C ARG A 119 -25.65 -44.41 11.57
N GLN A 120 -26.75 -44.06 10.90
CA GLN A 120 -26.79 -42.87 10.06
C GLN A 120 -26.65 -41.58 10.87
N SER A 121 -27.28 -41.49 12.04
CA SER A 121 -27.19 -40.32 12.91
C SER A 121 -25.76 -40.13 13.44
N GLU A 122 -25.13 -41.19 13.93
CA GLU A 122 -23.74 -41.19 14.42
C GLU A 122 -22.77 -40.76 13.33
N SER A 123 -22.91 -41.29 12.11
CA SER A 123 -22.06 -40.90 10.98
C SER A 123 -22.23 -39.43 10.58
N ARG A 124 -23.47 -38.91 10.62
CA ARG A 124 -23.74 -37.49 10.35
C ARG A 124 -23.11 -36.59 11.42
N LEU A 125 -23.22 -36.96 12.70
CA LEU A 125 -22.61 -36.22 13.81
C LEU A 125 -21.08 -36.20 13.70
N ALA A 126 -20.45 -37.35 13.50
CA ALA A 126 -18.99 -37.44 13.33
C ALA A 126 -18.50 -36.61 12.13
N ARG A 127 -19.26 -36.60 11.03
CA ARG A 127 -18.94 -35.77 9.86
C ARG A 127 -19.10 -34.27 10.16
N ALA A 128 -20.15 -33.88 10.87
CA ALA A 128 -20.36 -32.49 11.27
C ALA A 128 -19.24 -31.98 12.18
N GLN A 129 -18.85 -32.77 13.19
CA GLN A 129 -17.72 -32.49 14.08
C GLN A 129 -16.40 -32.33 13.31
N LYS A 130 -16.12 -33.23 12.36
CA LYS A 130 -14.93 -33.15 11.51
C LYS A 130 -14.92 -31.91 10.61
N ILE A 131 -16.06 -31.55 10.01
CA ILE A 131 -16.16 -30.33 9.18
C ILE A 131 -15.95 -29.09 10.03
N ALA A 132 -16.53 -29.06 11.23
CA ALA A 132 -16.39 -27.97 12.18
C ALA A 132 -15.03 -27.95 12.91
N ARG A 133 -14.18 -28.98 12.73
CA ARG A 133 -12.94 -29.21 13.49
C ARG A 133 -13.14 -29.11 15.01
N MET A 134 -14.27 -29.64 15.46
CA MET A 134 -14.73 -29.54 16.83
C MET A 134 -14.69 -30.91 17.47
N GLY A 135 -13.82 -31.08 18.47
CA GLY A 135 -13.73 -32.29 19.28
C GLY A 135 -14.63 -32.18 20.51
N SER A 136 -15.49 -33.16 20.76
CA SER A 136 -16.17 -33.29 22.04
C SER A 136 -15.41 -34.20 23.00
N TRP A 137 -15.50 -33.90 24.30
CA TRP A 137 -15.06 -34.76 25.37
C TRP A 137 -16.05 -34.75 26.53
N GLU A 138 -16.02 -35.84 27.27
CA GLU A 138 -16.76 -36.00 28.51
C GLU A 138 -15.82 -36.50 29.60
N TRP A 139 -15.99 -36.01 30.82
CA TRP A 139 -15.23 -36.45 31.98
C TRP A 139 -16.19 -36.77 33.11
N ASN A 140 -16.29 -38.05 33.44
CA ASN A 140 -17.06 -38.51 34.60
C ASN A 140 -16.22 -38.30 35.86
N ILE A 141 -16.66 -37.37 36.70
CA ILE A 141 -15.91 -36.94 37.88
C ILE A 141 -15.89 -38.04 38.95
N ARG A 142 -16.89 -38.93 38.98
CA ARG A 142 -17.03 -39.94 40.04
C ARG A 142 -16.09 -41.12 39.86
N ASN A 143 -15.93 -41.60 38.63
CA ASN A 143 -15.08 -42.77 38.34
C ASN A 143 -13.79 -42.40 37.59
N GLY A 144 -13.66 -41.16 37.12
CA GLY A 144 -12.48 -40.65 36.42
C GLY A 144 -12.42 -41.02 34.93
N ASP A 145 -13.48 -41.61 34.37
CA ASP A 145 -13.52 -41.99 32.96
C ASP A 145 -13.59 -40.75 32.07
N VAL A 146 -12.78 -40.76 31.01
CA VAL A 146 -12.72 -39.68 30.02
C VAL A 146 -13.06 -40.26 28.65
N TYR A 147 -14.07 -39.69 28.01
CA TYR A 147 -14.43 -39.99 26.62
C TYR A 147 -13.97 -38.85 25.72
N TRP A 148 -13.34 -39.20 24.60
CA TRP A 148 -12.94 -38.27 23.54
C TRP A 148 -13.54 -38.71 22.21
N SER A 149 -14.10 -37.76 21.47
CA SER A 149 -14.41 -37.97 20.05
C SER A 149 -13.14 -38.11 19.20
N ASP A 150 -13.25 -38.80 18.07
CA ASP A 150 -12.17 -38.93 17.06
C ASP A 150 -11.54 -37.58 16.67
N GLU A 151 -12.34 -36.52 16.61
CA GLU A 151 -11.86 -35.20 16.21
C GLU A 151 -11.00 -34.55 17.31
N LEU A 152 -11.30 -34.81 18.58
CA LEU A 152 -10.47 -34.30 19.68
C LEU A 152 -9.08 -34.94 19.68
N TYR A 153 -8.97 -36.24 19.39
CA TYR A 153 -7.68 -36.88 19.17
C TYR A 153 -6.88 -36.14 18.09
N ARG A 154 -7.52 -35.80 16.96
CA ARG A 154 -6.85 -35.08 15.86
C ARG A 154 -6.41 -33.67 16.25
N ILE A 155 -7.21 -32.93 17.02
CA ILE A 155 -6.82 -31.60 17.52
C ILE A 155 -5.54 -31.69 18.36
N PHE A 156 -5.40 -32.73 19.18
CA PHE A 156 -4.18 -32.98 19.96
C PHE A 156 -3.03 -33.61 19.14
N GLY A 157 -3.20 -33.79 17.83
CA GLY A 157 -2.21 -34.40 16.94
C GLY A 157 -2.09 -35.92 17.08
N LEU A 158 -3.13 -36.58 17.59
CA LEU A 158 -3.16 -38.01 17.89
C LEU A 158 -4.05 -38.79 16.91
N THR A 159 -3.81 -40.09 16.87
CA THR A 159 -4.67 -41.04 16.15
C THR A 159 -5.85 -41.44 17.05
N PRO A 160 -7.10 -41.46 16.56
CA PRO A 160 -8.25 -41.90 17.35
C PRO A 160 -7.99 -43.25 18.04
N GLY A 161 -8.27 -43.30 19.35
CA GLY A 161 -8.03 -44.48 20.19
C GLY A 161 -6.58 -44.69 20.66
N ASN A 162 -5.65 -43.78 20.34
CA ASN A 162 -4.27 -43.83 20.84
C ASN A 162 -3.90 -42.51 21.52
N PRO A 163 -3.62 -42.49 22.85
CA PRO A 163 -3.46 -43.64 23.75
C PRO A 163 -4.79 -44.36 24.07
N GLU A 164 -4.70 -45.66 24.39
CA GLU A 164 -5.85 -46.51 24.70
C GLU A 164 -6.61 -46.06 25.97
N LYS A 165 -5.94 -45.33 26.87
CA LYS A 165 -6.56 -44.75 28.05
C LYS A 165 -6.15 -43.29 28.22
N ILE A 166 -7.13 -42.41 28.31
CA ILE A 166 -6.97 -40.98 28.58
C ILE A 166 -7.44 -40.71 30.01
N SER A 167 -6.63 -39.99 30.78
CA SER A 167 -7.00 -39.46 32.09
C SER A 167 -6.90 -37.94 32.08
N MET A 168 -7.64 -37.27 32.97
CA MET A 168 -7.59 -35.81 33.04
C MET A 168 -6.19 -35.29 33.41
N ASP A 169 -5.44 -35.99 34.26
CA ASP A 169 -4.05 -35.65 34.57
C ASP A 169 -3.15 -35.67 33.33
N TRP A 170 -3.37 -36.65 32.43
CA TRP A 170 -2.65 -36.71 31.17
C TRP A 170 -3.01 -35.52 30.26
N VAL A 171 -4.29 -35.12 30.25
CA VAL A 171 -4.75 -33.94 29.49
C VAL A 171 -4.12 -32.66 30.05
N PHE A 172 -4.08 -32.48 31.36
CA PHE A 172 -3.44 -31.33 32.01
C PHE A 172 -1.93 -31.25 31.68
N GLY A 173 -1.25 -32.39 31.60
CA GLY A 173 0.15 -32.46 31.16
C GLY A 173 0.39 -31.98 29.72
N ARG A 174 -0.66 -31.80 28.90
CA ARG A 174 -0.57 -31.26 27.54
C ARG A 174 -0.87 -29.76 27.46
N VAL A 175 -1.37 -29.14 28.52
CA VAL A 175 -1.69 -27.71 28.58
C VAL A 175 -0.42 -26.90 28.83
N ASN A 176 -0.32 -25.70 28.25
CA ASN A 176 0.78 -24.80 28.52
C ASN A 176 0.85 -24.48 30.04
N PRO A 177 2.01 -24.56 30.70
CA PRO A 177 2.14 -24.35 32.14
C PRO A 177 1.60 -22.99 32.63
N THR A 178 1.60 -21.95 31.79
CA THR A 178 1.08 -20.62 32.14
C THR A 178 -0.45 -20.55 32.13
N ASP A 179 -1.12 -21.42 31.36
CA ASP A 179 -2.58 -21.44 31.22
C ASP A 179 -3.24 -22.51 32.11
N LEU A 180 -2.49 -23.52 32.57
CA LEU A 180 -3.00 -24.62 33.38
C LEU A 180 -3.75 -24.16 34.65
N PRO A 181 -3.25 -23.20 35.46
CA PRO A 181 -3.97 -22.76 36.67
C PRO A 181 -5.34 -22.14 36.36
N ALA A 182 -5.48 -21.48 35.21
CA ALA A 182 -6.76 -20.90 34.79
C ALA A 182 -7.76 -21.99 34.37
N LEU A 183 -7.29 -23.03 33.68
CA LEU A 183 -8.11 -24.19 33.29
C LEU A 183 -8.60 -24.98 34.50
N GLU A 184 -7.70 -25.33 35.43
CA GLU A 184 -8.07 -26.04 36.66
C GLU A 184 -9.11 -25.26 37.46
N LYS A 185 -8.92 -23.94 37.59
CA LYS A 185 -9.87 -23.06 38.26
C LYS A 185 -11.23 -23.03 37.56
N ALA A 186 -11.25 -22.94 36.23
CA ALA A 186 -12.49 -22.92 35.46
C ALA A 186 -13.27 -24.23 35.61
N LEU A 187 -12.60 -25.38 35.51
CA LEU A 187 -13.24 -26.69 35.68
C LEU A 187 -13.72 -26.91 37.11
N THR A 188 -12.92 -26.52 38.11
CA THR A 188 -13.30 -26.63 39.54
C THR A 188 -14.49 -25.74 39.86
N LEU A 189 -14.51 -24.49 39.36
CA LEU A 189 -15.62 -23.58 39.57
C LEU A 189 -16.89 -24.11 38.90
N SER A 190 -16.77 -24.60 37.66
CA SER A 190 -17.88 -25.18 36.91
C SER A 190 -18.47 -26.40 37.64
N ALA A 191 -17.61 -27.30 38.13
CA ALA A 191 -18.02 -28.48 38.89
C ALA A 191 -18.68 -28.15 40.23
N THR A 192 -18.20 -27.14 40.95
CA THR A 192 -18.74 -26.75 42.27
C THR A 192 -20.02 -25.91 42.19
N THR A 193 -20.22 -25.19 41.09
CA THR A 193 -21.37 -24.29 40.91
C THR A 193 -22.44 -24.82 39.95
N CYS A 194 -22.19 -25.95 39.28
CA CYS A 194 -23.02 -26.48 38.20
C CYS A 194 -23.32 -25.42 37.11
N GLN A 195 -22.34 -24.57 36.81
CA GLN A 195 -22.43 -23.52 35.78
C GLN A 195 -21.57 -23.88 34.58
N PRO A 196 -21.95 -23.49 33.35
CA PRO A 196 -21.13 -23.71 32.17
C PRO A 196 -19.82 -22.91 32.23
N PHE A 197 -18.81 -23.39 31.51
CA PHE A 197 -17.52 -22.71 31.36
C PHE A 197 -17.19 -22.45 29.89
N ASN A 198 -16.39 -21.43 29.67
CA ASN A 198 -15.82 -21.07 28.37
C ASN A 198 -14.40 -20.56 28.63
N ILE A 199 -13.40 -21.24 28.07
CA ILE A 199 -12.00 -20.91 28.32
C ILE A 199 -11.13 -21.13 27.10
N VAL A 200 -10.25 -20.17 26.86
CA VAL A 200 -9.19 -20.24 25.84
C VAL A 200 -7.86 -20.54 26.52
N TYR A 201 -7.12 -21.52 26.02
CA TYR A 201 -5.82 -21.93 26.54
C TYR A 201 -4.98 -22.59 25.46
N ARG A 202 -3.67 -22.69 25.71
CA ARG A 202 -2.72 -23.34 24.80
C ARG A 202 -2.49 -24.80 25.17
N ILE A 203 -2.36 -25.64 24.16
CA ILE A 203 -1.97 -27.05 24.30
C ILE A 203 -0.82 -27.37 23.36
N ASN A 204 0.01 -28.34 23.76
CA ASN A 204 1.06 -28.91 22.92
C ASN A 204 0.50 -30.07 22.09
N SER A 205 0.17 -29.78 20.83
CA SER A 205 -0.19 -30.78 19.82
C SER A 205 1.02 -31.64 19.45
N HIS A 206 0.81 -32.94 19.29
CA HIS A 206 1.87 -33.89 18.94
C HIS A 206 2.40 -33.70 17.50
N SER A 207 1.60 -33.10 16.61
CA SER A 207 1.97 -32.86 15.20
C SER A 207 2.36 -31.42 14.91
N ASP A 208 1.66 -30.45 15.50
CA ASP A 208 1.68 -29.05 15.05
C ASP A 208 2.34 -28.08 16.06
N GLY A 209 2.94 -28.61 17.13
CA GLY A 209 3.52 -27.79 18.20
C GLY A 209 2.45 -27.15 19.08
N GLU A 210 2.72 -25.97 19.63
CA GLU A 210 1.76 -25.25 20.47
C GLU A 210 0.60 -24.69 19.63
N ILE A 211 -0.63 -25.05 19.99
CA ILE A 211 -1.87 -24.55 19.38
C ILE A 211 -2.77 -23.89 20.45
N VAL A 212 -3.61 -22.97 20.02
CA VAL A 212 -4.58 -22.29 20.89
C VAL A 212 -5.97 -22.89 20.68
N VAL A 213 -6.58 -23.38 21.76
CA VAL A 213 -7.91 -23.98 21.72
C VAL A 213 -8.91 -23.20 22.57
N ASN A 214 -10.17 -23.23 22.16
CA ASN A 214 -11.30 -22.77 22.96
C ASN A 214 -12.12 -23.98 23.40
N SER A 215 -12.31 -24.15 24.71
CA SER A 215 -13.18 -25.18 25.28
C SER A 215 -14.40 -24.57 25.94
N GLN A 216 -15.57 -25.04 25.54
CA GLN A 216 -16.86 -24.67 26.10
C GLN A 216 -17.59 -25.92 26.56
N GLY A 217 -18.06 -25.92 27.80
CA GLY A 217 -18.70 -27.08 28.38
C GLY A 217 -19.65 -26.76 29.51
N GLU A 218 -20.38 -27.79 29.90
CA GLU A 218 -21.38 -27.78 30.96
C GLU A 218 -21.15 -28.95 31.92
N VAL A 219 -21.81 -28.87 33.07
CA VAL A 219 -21.69 -29.88 34.13
C VAL A 219 -23.08 -30.41 34.45
N GLU A 220 -23.22 -31.72 34.36
CA GLU A 220 -24.36 -32.45 34.87
C GLU A 220 -24.13 -32.77 36.35
N CYS A 221 -25.09 -32.39 37.20
CA CYS A 221 -25.05 -32.63 38.64
C CYS A 221 -26.10 -33.70 38.99
N GLY A 222 -25.74 -34.64 39.86
CA GLY A 222 -26.62 -35.73 40.29
C GLY A 222 -27.76 -35.24 41.20
N GLU A 223 -28.69 -36.14 41.54
CA GLU A 223 -29.81 -35.85 42.45
C GLU A 223 -29.36 -35.41 43.86
N ASP A 224 -28.11 -35.72 44.24
CA ASP A 224 -27.44 -35.31 45.48
C ASP A 224 -26.86 -33.89 45.41
N GLY A 225 -26.99 -33.20 44.27
CA GLY A 225 -26.41 -31.89 44.02
C GLY A 225 -24.89 -31.92 43.79
N LEU A 226 -24.28 -33.11 43.70
CA LEU A 226 -22.84 -33.27 43.43
C LEU A 226 -22.57 -33.45 41.94
N PRO A 227 -21.46 -32.92 41.42
CA PRO A 227 -21.16 -33.00 39.99
C PRO A 227 -20.89 -34.45 39.55
N LEU A 228 -21.46 -34.83 38.42
CA LEU A 228 -21.45 -36.19 37.87
C LEU A 228 -20.57 -36.25 36.61
N LEU A 229 -20.85 -35.39 35.64
CA LEU A 229 -20.26 -35.43 34.31
C LEU A 229 -19.95 -34.01 33.84
N ILE A 230 -18.77 -33.79 33.28
CA ILE A 230 -18.47 -32.57 32.51
C ILE A 230 -18.49 -32.95 31.03
N SER A 231 -19.30 -32.26 30.24
CA SER A 231 -19.36 -32.44 28.80
C SER A 231 -18.98 -31.14 28.10
N ALA A 232 -18.05 -31.22 27.14
CA ALA A 232 -17.50 -30.03 26.52
C ALA A 232 -17.10 -30.26 25.06
N THR A 233 -16.98 -29.15 24.34
CA THR A 233 -16.43 -29.09 22.99
C THR A 233 -15.16 -28.25 23.00
N THR A 234 -14.18 -28.65 22.21
CA THR A 234 -12.90 -27.99 22.04
C THR A 234 -12.69 -27.71 20.56
N LEU A 235 -12.35 -26.47 20.23
CA LEU A 235 -12.10 -25.98 18.88
C LEU A 235 -10.68 -25.41 18.80
N ASP A 236 -9.92 -25.80 17.77
CA ASP A 236 -8.66 -25.13 17.42
C ASP A 236 -8.96 -23.75 16.80
N ILE A 237 -8.57 -22.69 17.51
CA ILE A 237 -8.74 -21.29 17.08
C ILE A 237 -7.43 -20.63 16.66
N THR A 238 -6.35 -21.41 16.50
CA THR A 238 -5.01 -20.91 16.15
C THR A 238 -5.03 -20.11 14.85
N ALA A 239 -5.64 -20.65 13.80
CA ALA A 239 -5.73 -19.97 12.50
C ALA A 239 -6.52 -18.65 12.60
N ARG A 240 -7.56 -18.61 13.43
CA ARG A 240 -8.36 -17.41 13.66
C ARG A 240 -7.55 -16.33 14.38
N ILE A 241 -6.86 -16.67 15.46
CA ILE A 241 -6.01 -15.71 16.21
C ILE A 241 -4.88 -15.19 15.32
N LYS A 242 -4.24 -16.06 14.52
CA LYS A 242 -3.21 -15.65 13.56
C LYS A 242 -3.78 -14.68 12.53
N ALA A 243 -4.92 -14.99 11.93
CA ALA A 243 -5.58 -14.11 10.97
C ALA A 243 -6.00 -12.77 11.58
N GLU A 244 -6.54 -12.77 12.81
CA GLU A 244 -6.90 -11.53 13.52
C GLU A 244 -5.66 -10.67 13.82
N SER A 245 -4.54 -11.30 14.21
CA SER A 245 -3.25 -10.62 14.42
C SER A 245 -2.66 -10.05 13.12
N GLU A 246 -2.68 -10.83 12.03
CA GLU A 246 -2.24 -10.38 10.70
C GLU A 246 -3.08 -9.21 10.19
N ILE A 247 -4.41 -9.27 10.37
CA ILE A 247 -5.30 -8.15 10.05
C ILE A 247 -4.93 -6.91 10.87
N GLN A 248 -4.69 -7.05 12.18
CA GLN A 248 -4.24 -5.94 13.02
C GLN A 248 -2.90 -5.36 12.56
N GLN A 249 -1.96 -6.20 12.12
CA GLN A 249 -0.70 -5.72 11.54
C GLN A 249 -0.93 -4.95 10.24
N LEU A 250 -1.74 -5.47 9.32
CA LEU A 250 -2.05 -4.80 8.04
C LEU A 250 -2.77 -3.46 8.22
N ILE A 251 -3.60 -3.33 9.26
CA ILE A 251 -4.34 -2.09 9.54
C ILE A 251 -3.42 -1.00 10.10
N ASN A 252 -2.38 -1.37 10.85
CA ASN A 252 -1.60 -0.44 11.69
C ASN A 252 -0.12 -0.28 11.29
N TYR A 253 0.44 -1.15 10.47
CA TYR A 253 1.86 -1.17 10.12
C TYR A 253 2.07 -1.22 8.59
N ASP A 254 3.18 -0.63 8.14
CA ASP A 254 3.66 -0.69 6.77
C ASP A 254 4.30 -2.06 6.51
N THR A 255 3.83 -2.75 5.48
CA THR A 255 4.23 -4.15 5.18
C THR A 255 5.70 -4.28 4.75
N LEU A 256 6.30 -3.24 4.18
CA LEU A 256 7.69 -3.28 3.72
C LEU A 256 8.66 -3.03 4.87
N THR A 257 8.40 -2.01 5.68
CA THR A 257 9.36 -1.53 6.70
C THR A 257 9.05 -2.03 8.11
N GLY A 258 7.83 -2.51 8.35
CA GLY A 258 7.34 -2.88 9.69
C GLY A 258 7.09 -1.68 10.61
N LEU A 259 7.23 -0.44 10.11
CA LEU A 259 6.95 0.77 10.87
C LEU A 259 5.44 1.02 10.99
N PRO A 260 4.97 1.73 12.02
CA PRO A 260 3.63 2.31 12.05
C PRO A 260 3.24 2.95 10.71
N ASN A 261 2.04 2.66 10.23
CA ASN A 261 1.47 3.29 9.05
C ASN A 261 0.73 4.59 9.41
N ARG A 262 0.09 5.21 8.41
CA ARG A 262 -0.67 6.45 8.59
C ARG A 262 -1.75 6.37 9.68
N ASN A 263 -2.44 5.25 9.83
CA ASN A 263 -3.50 5.09 10.83
C ASN A 263 -2.91 5.12 12.25
N LEU A 264 -1.93 4.25 12.51
CA LEU A 264 -1.31 4.15 13.84
C LEU A 264 -0.55 5.44 14.21
N LEU A 265 0.06 6.12 13.23
CA LEU A 265 0.67 7.43 13.43
C LEU A 265 -0.35 8.46 13.94
N HIS A 266 -1.51 8.57 13.29
CA HIS A 266 -2.54 9.53 13.69
C HIS A 266 -3.04 9.28 15.12
N ASP A 267 -3.25 8.01 15.47
CA ASP A 267 -3.71 7.65 16.81
C ASP A 267 -2.65 7.95 17.88
N ARG A 268 -1.38 7.61 17.62
CA ARG A 268 -0.27 7.95 18.53
C ARG A 268 -0.09 9.46 18.67
N LEU A 269 -0.15 10.21 17.56
CA LEU A 269 0.00 11.66 17.59
C LEU A 269 -1.13 12.33 18.38
N LYS A 270 -2.38 11.87 18.26
CA LYS A 270 -3.49 12.35 19.10
C LYS A 270 -3.23 12.12 20.58
N LEU A 271 -2.72 10.94 20.95
CA LEU A 271 -2.36 10.62 22.34
C LEU A 271 -1.23 11.52 22.84
N SER A 272 -0.18 11.70 22.04
CA SER A 272 0.95 12.58 22.34
C SER A 272 0.52 14.03 22.57
N ILE A 273 -0.35 14.57 21.71
CA ILE A 273 -0.89 15.93 21.86
C ILE A 273 -1.71 16.05 23.15
N ALA A 274 -2.59 15.08 23.42
CA ALA A 274 -3.41 15.09 24.63
C ALA A 274 -2.57 14.99 25.91
N GLN A 275 -1.48 14.21 25.88
CA GLN A 275 -0.54 14.12 26.99
C GLN A 275 0.25 15.43 27.17
N ALA A 276 0.82 15.96 26.09
CA ALA A 276 1.56 17.21 26.08
C ALA A 276 0.72 18.41 26.55
N ALA A 277 -0.56 18.45 26.19
CA ALA A 277 -1.50 19.46 26.68
C ALA A 277 -1.67 19.43 28.22
N ARG A 278 -1.68 18.24 28.82
CA ARG A 278 -1.80 18.07 30.28
C ARG A 278 -0.49 18.38 31.01
N GLU A 279 0.65 17.98 30.43
CA GLU A 279 1.97 18.11 31.04
C GLU A 279 2.68 19.43 30.68
N GLN A 280 2.09 20.24 29.79
CA GLN A 280 2.68 21.46 29.22
C GLN A 280 4.04 21.23 28.54
N HIS A 281 4.15 20.13 27.79
CA HIS A 281 5.31 19.81 26.97
C HIS A 281 5.09 20.17 25.49
N LEU A 282 6.18 20.20 24.73
CA LEU A 282 6.14 20.34 23.28
C LEU A 282 6.15 18.96 22.61
N VAL A 283 5.55 18.87 21.43
CA VAL A 283 5.65 17.71 20.53
C VAL A 283 6.23 18.20 19.21
N GLY A 284 7.31 17.57 18.76
CA GLY A 284 7.93 17.86 17.46
C GLY A 284 7.45 16.86 16.41
N ILE A 285 6.97 17.34 15.27
CA ILE A 285 6.56 16.53 14.13
C ILE A 285 7.53 16.81 12.99
N LEU A 286 8.26 15.80 12.55
CA LEU A 286 9.18 15.88 11.43
C LEU A 286 8.62 15.01 10.30
N ILE A 287 8.33 15.62 9.15
CA ILE A 287 8.03 14.91 7.90
C ILE A 287 9.31 14.86 7.08
N LEU A 288 9.64 13.68 6.55
CA LEU A 288 10.87 13.40 5.86
C LEU A 288 10.56 12.81 4.49
N ASP A 289 11.23 13.29 3.46
CA ASP A 289 11.14 12.75 2.11
C ASP A 289 12.52 12.54 1.51
N LEU A 290 12.74 11.34 0.98
CA LEU A 290 14.03 10.95 0.41
C LEU A 290 14.24 11.62 -0.94
N ASP A 291 15.29 12.43 -1.04
CA ASP A 291 15.57 13.20 -2.24
C ASP A 291 15.90 12.30 -3.42
N ARG A 292 15.24 12.56 -4.56
CA ARG A 292 15.49 11.86 -5.83
C ARG A 292 15.31 10.32 -5.75
N PHE A 293 14.54 9.80 -4.78
CA PHE A 293 14.26 8.37 -4.66
C PHE A 293 13.69 7.75 -5.94
N LYS A 294 12.81 8.48 -6.65
CA LYS A 294 12.30 8.04 -7.95
C LYS A 294 13.41 7.72 -8.95
N GLY A 295 14.47 8.52 -9.01
CA GLY A 295 15.60 8.30 -9.91
C GLY A 295 16.34 6.99 -9.61
N ILE A 296 16.36 6.56 -8.36
CA ILE A 296 16.95 5.27 -7.95
C ILE A 296 16.06 4.11 -8.45
N ASN A 297 14.74 4.20 -8.27
CA ASN A 297 13.82 3.21 -8.80
C ASN A 297 13.90 3.09 -10.33
N ASP A 298 13.98 4.23 -11.02
CA ASP A 298 14.06 4.28 -12.48
C ASP A 298 15.39 3.68 -13.00
N THR A 299 16.47 3.78 -12.21
CA THR A 299 17.82 3.31 -12.60
C THR A 299 18.13 1.87 -12.17
N LEU A 300 17.79 1.50 -10.93
CA LEU A 300 18.17 0.22 -10.29
C LEU A 300 16.97 -0.72 -10.05
N GLY A 301 15.76 -0.26 -10.33
CA GLY A 301 14.52 -1.03 -10.17
C GLY A 301 13.93 -0.99 -8.75
N HIS A 302 12.65 -1.37 -8.66
CA HIS A 302 11.88 -1.28 -7.41
C HIS A 302 12.44 -2.12 -6.26
N ARG A 303 13.07 -3.27 -6.52
CA ARG A 303 13.69 -4.10 -5.47
C ARG A 303 14.83 -3.36 -4.75
N ALA A 304 15.64 -2.62 -5.50
CA ALA A 304 16.70 -1.81 -4.92
C ALA A 304 16.11 -0.67 -4.08
N GLY A 305 15.04 -0.03 -4.57
CA GLY A 305 14.27 0.96 -3.80
C GLY A 305 13.68 0.40 -2.51
N ASP A 306 13.13 -0.80 -2.53
CA ASP A 306 12.58 -1.46 -1.34
C ASP A 306 13.67 -1.74 -0.28
N ASN A 307 14.82 -2.26 -0.72
CA ASN A 307 15.99 -2.46 0.15
C ASN A 307 16.53 -1.15 0.73
N LEU A 308 16.49 -0.08 -0.06
CA LEU A 308 16.88 1.27 0.36
C LEU A 308 15.95 1.76 1.47
N LEU A 309 14.64 1.67 1.27
CA LEU A 309 13.63 2.06 2.25
C LEU A 309 13.76 1.27 3.56
N MET A 310 14.00 -0.04 3.49
CA MET A 310 14.25 -0.86 4.68
C MET A 310 15.52 -0.43 5.42
N THR A 311 16.58 -0.05 4.71
CA THR A 311 17.83 0.42 5.32
C THR A 311 17.67 1.79 5.95
N VAL A 312 17.01 2.71 5.26
CA VAL A 312 16.64 4.04 5.77
C VAL A 312 15.80 3.90 7.05
N SER A 313 14.81 3.01 7.06
CA SER A 313 13.96 2.75 8.23
C SER A 313 14.78 2.37 9.46
N LYS A 314 15.78 1.50 9.29
CA LYS A 314 16.69 1.10 10.38
C LYS A 314 17.56 2.25 10.86
N ARG A 315 18.08 3.08 9.95
CA ARG A 315 18.88 4.27 10.30
C ARG A 315 18.04 5.30 11.06
N LEU A 316 16.82 5.57 10.60
CA LEU A 316 15.88 6.48 11.28
C LEU A 316 15.50 5.96 12.66
N ALA A 317 15.29 4.65 12.83
CA ALA A 317 14.98 4.05 14.12
C ALA A 317 16.12 4.27 15.14
N ALA A 318 17.39 4.23 14.70
CA ALA A 318 18.54 4.55 15.56
C ALA A 318 18.67 6.05 15.90
N CYS A 319 17.94 6.92 15.21
CA CYS A 319 17.93 8.35 15.49
C CYS A 319 17.01 8.75 16.65
N VAL A 320 15.97 7.96 16.91
CA VAL A 320 14.86 8.30 17.82
C VAL A 320 14.84 7.40 19.06
N ARG A 321 14.10 7.80 20.10
CA ARG A 321 13.94 7.02 21.34
C ARG A 321 12.73 6.10 21.26
N ASP A 322 12.65 5.10 22.14
CA ASP A 322 11.46 4.23 22.24
C ASP A 322 10.16 4.99 22.58
N SER A 323 10.29 6.14 23.25
CA SER A 323 9.17 7.03 23.54
C SER A 323 8.67 7.80 22.32
N ASP A 324 9.49 7.93 21.28
CA ASP A 324 9.15 8.64 20.05
C ASP A 324 8.43 7.70 19.09
N THR A 325 7.81 8.25 18.03
CA THR A 325 7.18 7.44 16.99
C THR A 325 7.84 7.70 15.65
N LEU A 326 8.39 6.64 15.05
CA LEU A 326 8.78 6.63 13.64
C LEU A 326 7.70 5.90 12.84
N ALA A 327 7.23 6.49 11.75
CA ALA A 327 6.19 5.94 10.88
C ALA A 327 6.57 6.12 9.41
N ARG A 328 5.95 5.33 8.52
CA ARG A 328 6.03 5.49 7.07
C ARG A 328 4.64 5.75 6.50
N LEU A 329 4.48 6.84 5.74
CA LEU A 329 3.17 7.22 5.17
C LEU A 329 2.88 6.55 3.83
N GLY A 330 3.92 6.11 3.14
CA GLY A 330 3.88 5.54 1.79
C GLY A 330 5.01 6.12 0.94
N GLY A 331 5.36 5.45 -0.16
CA GLY A 331 6.45 5.90 -1.04
C GLY A 331 7.77 6.07 -0.29
N ASP A 332 8.36 7.25 -0.41
CA ASP A 332 9.59 7.74 0.20
C ASP A 332 9.38 8.62 1.44
N GLU A 333 8.14 8.71 1.95
CA GLU A 333 7.78 9.60 3.06
C GLU A 333 7.78 8.89 4.42
N PHE A 334 8.55 9.46 5.35
CA PHE A 334 8.60 9.05 6.75
C PHE A 334 8.15 10.18 7.67
N VAL A 335 7.66 9.82 8.86
CA VAL A 335 7.30 10.78 9.90
C VAL A 335 7.94 10.39 11.22
N VAL A 336 8.54 11.35 11.89
CA VAL A 336 9.03 11.22 13.26
C VAL A 336 8.22 12.15 14.16
N VAL A 337 7.65 11.59 15.22
CA VAL A 337 6.99 12.33 16.30
C VAL A 337 7.87 12.23 17.54
N LEU A 338 8.45 13.37 17.94
CA LEU A 338 9.25 13.52 19.14
C LEU A 338 8.35 13.92 20.30
N ASN A 339 8.32 13.07 21.33
CA ASN A 339 7.47 13.29 22.50
C ASN A 339 8.24 13.98 23.63
N ASN A 340 7.53 14.76 24.45
CA ASN A 340 8.07 15.42 25.65
C ASN A 340 9.34 16.26 25.37
N VAL A 341 9.26 17.10 24.34
CA VAL A 341 10.37 17.95 23.92
C VAL A 341 10.42 19.21 24.79
N LEU A 342 11.63 19.59 25.22
CA LEU A 342 11.86 20.77 26.07
C LEU A 342 11.85 22.08 25.27
N ASN A 343 12.46 22.09 24.08
CA ASN A 343 12.62 23.26 23.22
C ASN A 343 12.88 22.87 21.76
N GLU A 344 12.85 23.83 20.85
CA GLU A 344 13.13 23.61 19.42
C GLU A 344 14.58 23.16 19.13
N GLU A 345 15.54 23.49 20.02
CA GLU A 345 16.93 23.05 19.88
C GLU A 345 17.04 21.52 19.96
N ALA A 346 16.27 20.88 20.85
CA ALA A 346 16.23 19.42 20.94
C ALA A 346 15.72 18.78 19.64
N ILE A 347 14.73 19.39 18.98
CA ILE A 347 14.22 18.94 17.68
C ILE A 347 15.30 19.09 16.61
N THR A 348 15.99 20.25 16.61
CA THR A 348 17.09 20.55 15.68
C THR A 348 18.21 19.53 15.77
N ILE A 349 18.57 19.09 16.98
CA ILE A 349 19.59 18.06 17.19
C ILE A 349 19.19 16.74 16.50
N VAL A 350 17.93 16.33 16.65
CA VAL A 350 17.43 15.10 16.01
C VAL A 350 17.40 15.26 14.49
N ALA A 351 16.91 16.39 13.97
CA ALA A 351 16.88 16.65 12.53
C ALA A 351 18.29 16.61 11.90
N LYS A 352 19.28 17.24 12.53
CA LYS A 352 20.69 17.18 12.10
C LYS A 352 21.27 15.77 12.16
N LYS A 353 20.95 15.01 13.21
CA LYS A 353 21.36 13.61 13.34
C LYS A 353 20.79 12.77 12.20
N ILE A 354 19.53 13.00 11.82
CA ILE A 354 18.88 12.30 10.71
C ILE A 354 19.55 12.65 9.37
N LEU A 355 19.77 13.95 9.08
CA LEU A 355 20.46 14.37 7.85
C LEU A 355 21.84 13.70 7.72
N ALA A 356 22.61 13.67 8.80
CA ALA A 356 23.93 13.05 8.81
C ALA A 356 23.89 11.54 8.53
N ILE A 357 23.03 10.79 9.24
CA ILE A 357 23.00 9.32 9.10
C ILE A 357 22.45 8.87 7.74
N ILE A 358 21.52 9.63 7.15
CA ILE A 358 20.95 9.30 5.84
C ILE A 358 21.97 9.56 4.72
N SER A 359 22.79 10.60 4.87
CA SER A 359 23.84 10.95 3.90
C SER A 359 25.00 9.94 3.82
N GLU A 360 25.12 9.01 4.78
CA GLU A 360 26.10 7.93 4.71
C GLU A 360 25.81 6.97 3.54
N PRO A 361 26.84 6.42 2.86
CA PRO A 361 26.64 5.51 1.73
C PRO A 361 25.81 4.27 2.12
N ILE A 362 24.91 3.85 1.23
CA ILE A 362 24.09 2.64 1.39
C ILE A 362 24.50 1.64 0.31
N TYR A 363 24.93 0.44 0.73
CA TYR A 363 25.33 -0.62 -0.19
C TYR A 363 24.14 -1.52 -0.53
N ILE A 364 23.72 -1.54 -1.80
CA ILE A 364 22.62 -2.38 -2.30
C ILE A 364 23.09 -3.10 -3.56
N ASP A 365 23.00 -4.44 -3.57
CA ASP A 365 23.37 -5.27 -4.71
C ASP A 365 24.74 -4.93 -5.31
N GLY A 366 25.72 -4.63 -4.44
CA GLY A 366 27.10 -4.29 -4.82
C GLY A 366 27.34 -2.84 -5.28
N HIS A 367 26.30 -1.99 -5.28
CA HIS A 367 26.40 -0.58 -5.63
C HIS A 367 26.42 0.28 -4.36
N GLU A 368 27.22 1.35 -4.39
CA GLU A 368 27.25 2.38 -3.35
C GLU A 368 26.30 3.52 -3.74
N ILE A 369 25.25 3.71 -2.94
CA ILE A 369 24.19 4.69 -3.19
C ILE A 369 24.29 5.82 -2.18
N TYR A 370 24.32 7.05 -2.68
CA TYR A 370 24.21 8.26 -1.86
C TYR A 370 22.82 8.86 -2.04
N ILE A 371 22.11 9.05 -0.93
CA ILE A 371 20.80 9.70 -0.89
C ILE A 371 20.76 10.71 0.24
N THR A 372 19.99 11.77 0.04
CA THR A 372 19.75 12.81 1.05
C THR A 372 18.27 12.84 1.43
N VAL A 373 17.93 13.61 2.45
CA VAL A 373 16.54 13.75 2.91
C VAL A 373 16.20 15.21 3.12
N SER A 374 15.01 15.60 2.69
CA SER A 374 14.44 16.92 2.98
C SER A 374 13.46 16.77 4.14
N ILE A 375 13.61 17.60 5.18
CA ILE A 375 12.85 17.48 6.44
C ILE A 375 12.01 18.74 6.70
N GLY A 376 10.73 18.57 7.00
CA GLY A 376 9.84 19.64 7.44
C GLY A 376 9.42 19.45 8.88
N ILE A 377 9.44 20.52 9.66
CA ILE A 377 9.24 20.44 11.11
C ILE A 377 8.06 21.32 11.52
N ALA A 378 7.11 20.77 12.26
CA ALA A 378 6.07 21.51 12.97
C ALA A 378 6.09 21.18 14.46
N VAL A 379 5.78 22.16 15.30
CA VAL A 379 5.87 22.06 16.76
C VAL A 379 4.52 22.34 17.39
N TYR A 380 3.98 21.39 18.15
CA TYR A 380 2.82 21.63 19.01
C TYR A 380 3.23 22.40 20.27
N PRO A 381 2.45 23.39 20.73
CA PRO A 381 1.19 23.90 20.15
C PRO A 381 1.39 25.05 19.13
N MET A 382 2.62 25.54 18.94
CA MET A 382 2.92 26.77 18.18
C MET A 382 2.45 26.73 16.72
N ASN A 383 2.50 25.55 16.11
CA ASN A 383 2.16 25.34 14.71
C ASN A 383 0.84 24.57 14.54
N GLY A 384 0.01 24.43 15.58
CA GLY A 384 -1.29 23.77 15.50
C GLY A 384 -1.61 22.97 16.76
N GLU A 385 -2.90 22.75 16.99
CA GLU A 385 -3.41 22.05 18.19
C GLU A 385 -3.97 20.66 17.90
N ASP A 386 -4.03 20.26 16.63
CA ASP A 386 -4.56 18.97 16.19
C ASP A 386 -3.60 18.26 15.22
N SER A 387 -3.73 16.93 15.15
CA SER A 387 -2.84 16.08 14.34
C SER A 387 -2.83 16.45 12.85
N HIS A 388 -3.98 16.87 12.30
CA HIS A 388 -4.09 17.14 10.86
C HIS A 388 -3.38 18.46 10.51
N THR A 389 -3.61 19.51 11.31
CA THR A 389 -2.94 20.81 11.13
C THR A 389 -1.43 20.69 11.27
N LEU A 390 -0.94 19.96 12.27
CA LEU A 390 0.50 19.79 12.50
C LEU A 390 1.18 19.01 11.37
N LEU A 391 0.59 17.90 10.92
CA LEU A 391 1.12 17.15 9.77
C LEU A 391 1.11 18.00 8.49
N LYS A 392 0.04 18.75 8.24
CA LYS A 392 -0.02 19.68 7.10
C LYS A 392 1.07 20.73 7.16
N HIS A 393 1.30 21.34 8.31
CA HIS A 393 2.33 22.38 8.45
C HIS A 393 3.76 21.82 8.35
N ALA A 394 4.00 20.62 8.88
CA ALA A 394 5.28 19.94 8.69
C ALA A 394 5.53 19.60 7.21
N ASP A 395 4.49 19.18 6.48
CA ASP A 395 4.57 18.87 5.04
C ASP A 395 4.95 20.12 4.22
N LEU A 396 4.30 21.26 4.50
CA LEU A 396 4.66 22.53 3.86
C LEU A 396 6.11 22.95 4.12
N ALA A 397 6.59 22.74 5.35
CA ALA A 397 7.98 23.03 5.68
C ALA A 397 8.95 22.07 4.95
N MET A 398 8.58 20.79 4.79
CA MET A 398 9.38 19.80 4.07
C MET A 398 9.47 20.16 2.59
N TYR A 399 8.35 20.62 2.02
CA TYR A 399 8.33 21.11 0.66
C TYR A 399 9.25 22.34 0.49
N GLN A 400 9.24 23.28 1.43
CA GLN A 400 10.18 24.42 1.43
C GLN A 400 11.65 23.97 1.55
N ALA A 401 11.94 22.92 2.31
CA ALA A 401 13.27 22.31 2.40
C ALA A 401 13.74 21.80 1.03
N LYS A 402 12.83 21.20 0.24
CA LYS A 402 13.14 20.73 -1.12
C LYS A 402 13.48 21.86 -2.09
N GLU A 403 12.90 23.05 -1.91
CA GLU A 403 13.19 24.22 -2.75
C GLU A 403 14.52 24.90 -2.38
N LEU A 404 14.89 24.88 -1.10
CA LEU A 404 16.13 25.48 -0.57
C LEU A 404 17.33 24.52 -0.70
N ASP A 405 17.52 23.92 -1.88
CA ASP A 405 18.65 23.05 -2.23
C ASP A 405 18.63 21.61 -1.66
N ARG A 406 17.50 21.17 -1.09
CA ARG A 406 17.33 19.82 -0.50
C ARG A 406 18.35 19.55 0.61
N ASN A 407 18.45 18.29 1.09
CA ASN A 407 19.38 17.87 2.15
C ASN A 407 19.44 18.81 3.37
N ASN A 408 18.29 19.34 3.77
CA ASN A 408 18.18 20.29 4.86
C ASN A 408 16.89 20.05 5.64
N PHE A 409 16.71 20.80 6.72
CA PHE A 409 15.45 20.86 7.44
C PHE A 409 14.92 22.28 7.49
N GLN A 410 13.60 22.43 7.52
CA GLN A 410 12.92 23.71 7.72
C GLN A 410 11.86 23.60 8.81
N PHE A 411 11.79 24.60 9.68
CA PHE A 411 10.67 24.78 10.61
C PHE A 411 9.52 25.46 9.89
N PHE A 412 8.30 25.05 10.17
CA PHE A 412 7.12 25.71 9.67
C PHE A 412 7.08 27.16 10.14
N SER A 413 6.96 28.08 9.18
CA SER A 413 6.68 29.49 9.42
C SER A 413 5.39 29.90 8.72
N ARG A 414 4.66 30.88 9.26
CA ARG A 414 3.40 31.33 8.64
C ARG A 414 3.63 31.93 7.25
N GLU A 415 4.81 32.47 6.98
CA GLU A 415 5.20 32.96 5.65
C GLU A 415 5.24 31.85 4.59
N MET A 416 5.48 30.58 4.98
CA MET A 416 5.47 29.46 4.05
C MET A 416 4.08 29.20 3.44
N ASN A 417 3.02 29.34 4.23
CA ASN A 417 1.64 29.27 3.71
C ASN A 417 1.40 30.33 2.63
N ILE A 418 1.95 31.54 2.81
CA ILE A 418 1.82 32.63 1.85
C ILE A 418 2.55 32.28 0.55
N LYS A 419 3.78 31.76 0.63
CA LYS A 419 4.56 31.36 -0.56
C LYS A 419 3.89 30.26 -1.38
N VAL A 420 3.28 29.27 -0.73
CA VAL A 420 2.59 28.18 -1.42
C VAL A 420 1.34 28.68 -2.13
N LEU A 421 0.57 29.57 -1.49
CA LEU A 421 -0.57 30.24 -2.13
C LEU A 421 -0.11 31.17 -3.27
N GLU A 422 0.94 31.96 -3.07
CA GLU A 422 1.54 32.83 -4.09
C GLU A 422 1.98 31.99 -5.30
N ARG A 423 2.66 30.86 -5.09
CA ARG A 423 3.06 29.93 -6.16
C ARG A 423 1.86 29.39 -6.92
N MET A 424 0.83 28.91 -6.22
CA MET A 424 -0.42 28.44 -6.86
C MET A 424 -1.12 29.55 -7.66
N MET A 425 -1.10 30.80 -7.16
CA MET A 425 -1.63 31.95 -7.89
C MET A 425 -0.82 32.23 -9.15
N LEU A 426 0.51 32.29 -9.04
CA LEU A 426 1.41 32.51 -10.16
C LEU A 426 1.25 31.42 -11.22
N GLU A 427 1.18 30.14 -10.84
CA GLU A 427 1.01 29.03 -11.79
C GLU A 427 -0.31 29.14 -12.57
N ASN A 428 -1.40 29.41 -11.86
CA ASN A 428 -2.72 29.56 -12.49
C ASN A 428 -2.80 30.80 -13.39
N SER A 429 -2.20 31.92 -12.98
CA SER A 429 -2.19 33.16 -13.75
C SER A 429 -1.29 33.06 -14.98
N MET A 430 -0.12 32.42 -14.86
CA MET A 430 0.89 32.33 -15.93
C MET A 430 0.33 31.66 -17.18
N ARG A 431 -0.55 30.67 -17.02
CA ARG A 431 -1.23 29.98 -18.13
C ARG A 431 -1.97 30.94 -19.06
N LYS A 432 -2.54 32.04 -18.53
CA LYS A 432 -3.33 33.03 -19.29
C LYS A 432 -2.60 34.36 -19.50
N ALA A 433 -1.44 34.56 -18.85
CA ALA A 433 -0.74 35.84 -18.83
C ALA A 433 -0.28 36.29 -20.23
N LEU A 434 0.15 35.35 -21.08
CA LEU A 434 0.48 35.63 -22.49
C LEU A 434 -0.75 36.07 -23.28
N GLU A 435 -1.87 35.35 -23.17
CA GLU A 435 -3.13 35.67 -23.86
C GLU A 435 -3.71 37.03 -23.44
N ARG A 436 -3.48 37.42 -22.19
CA ARG A 436 -3.95 38.68 -21.60
C ARG A 436 -3.01 39.86 -21.80
N GLY A 437 -1.85 39.66 -22.42
CA GLY A 437 -0.87 40.72 -22.64
C GLY A 437 -0.28 41.29 -21.35
N GLU A 438 -0.16 40.46 -20.31
CA GLU A 438 0.37 40.88 -19.00
C GLU A 438 1.90 40.93 -18.98
N PHE A 439 2.56 40.22 -19.91
CA PHE A 439 4.01 40.29 -20.10
C PHE A 439 4.41 41.49 -20.97
N PHE A 440 5.51 42.13 -20.59
CA PHE A 440 6.12 43.22 -21.34
C PHE A 440 7.65 43.18 -21.21
N LEU A 441 8.35 43.80 -22.16
CA LEU A 441 9.81 43.92 -22.12
C LEU A 441 10.21 45.32 -21.66
N VAL A 442 11.25 45.37 -20.83
CA VAL A 442 12.04 46.57 -20.57
C VAL A 442 13.44 46.35 -21.13
N TYR A 443 14.14 47.43 -21.45
CA TYR A 443 15.43 47.39 -22.13
C TYR A 443 16.48 48.09 -21.28
N GLN A 444 17.63 47.46 -21.09
CA GLN A 444 18.78 48.07 -20.43
C GLN A 444 19.91 48.27 -21.43
N PRO A 445 20.51 49.47 -21.54
CA PRO A 445 21.57 49.71 -22.50
C PRO A 445 22.88 49.04 -22.08
N GLN A 446 23.57 48.47 -23.07
CA GLN A 446 24.96 48.05 -23.00
C GLN A 446 25.82 49.14 -23.65
N VAL A 447 26.88 49.56 -22.97
CA VAL A 447 27.59 50.81 -23.26
C VAL A 447 29.08 50.55 -23.46
N ASP A 448 29.68 51.11 -24.51
CA ASP A 448 31.15 51.21 -24.56
C ASP A 448 31.58 52.34 -23.62
N ALA A 449 32.29 51.99 -22.54
CA ALA A 449 32.65 52.89 -21.45
C ALA A 449 33.56 54.05 -21.89
N ARG A 450 34.30 53.89 -23.01
CA ARG A 450 35.24 54.91 -23.53
C ARG A 450 34.49 56.00 -24.29
N SER A 451 33.59 55.60 -25.17
CA SER A 451 32.81 56.48 -26.04
C SER A 451 31.48 56.91 -25.44
N ARG A 452 31.01 56.19 -24.41
CA ARG A 452 29.67 56.27 -23.80
C ARG A 452 28.53 56.08 -24.80
N ARG A 453 28.82 55.43 -25.93
CA ARG A 453 27.80 55.07 -26.92
C ARG A 453 27.12 53.78 -26.51
N ILE A 454 25.82 53.72 -26.78
CA ILE A 454 25.05 52.48 -26.66
C ILE A 454 25.49 51.56 -27.80
N VAL A 455 26.00 50.38 -27.47
CA VAL A 455 26.49 49.36 -28.42
C VAL A 455 25.56 48.14 -28.49
N GLY A 456 24.64 48.04 -27.53
CA GLY A 456 23.66 46.97 -27.45
C GLY A 456 22.61 47.30 -26.40
N MET A 457 21.69 46.38 -26.22
CA MET A 457 20.69 46.43 -25.16
C MET A 457 20.32 45.02 -24.75
N GLU A 458 20.00 44.83 -23.49
CA GLU A 458 19.42 43.59 -22.99
C GLU A 458 17.91 43.74 -22.86
N ALA A 459 17.16 42.79 -23.44
CA ALA A 459 15.72 42.71 -23.32
C ALA A 459 15.33 41.88 -22.09
N LEU A 460 14.72 42.55 -21.11
CA LEU A 460 14.42 42.00 -19.80
C LEU A 460 12.90 41.83 -19.63
N LEU A 461 12.46 40.60 -19.37
CA LEU A 461 11.05 40.28 -19.18
C LEU A 461 10.50 40.89 -17.88
N ARG A 462 9.27 41.40 -17.94
CA ARG A 462 8.49 41.85 -16.79
C ARG A 462 7.06 41.34 -16.91
N TRP A 463 6.42 41.11 -15.76
CA TRP A 463 5.03 40.65 -15.70
C TRP A 463 4.22 41.62 -14.86
N ASN A 464 3.21 42.24 -15.46
CA ASN A 464 2.24 43.05 -14.75
C ASN A 464 1.08 42.18 -14.28
N HIS A 465 1.23 41.52 -13.13
CA HIS A 465 0.21 40.63 -12.57
C HIS A 465 -0.96 41.45 -12.00
N PRO A 466 -2.23 41.06 -12.23
CA PRO A 466 -3.40 41.82 -11.77
C PRO A 466 -3.44 42.03 -10.24
N ASP A 467 -3.17 40.98 -9.46
CA ASP A 467 -3.25 41.05 -7.99
C ASP A 467 -1.92 41.36 -7.28
N LEU A 468 -0.79 40.84 -7.79
CA LEU A 468 0.54 40.98 -7.18
C LEU A 468 1.34 42.19 -7.68
N GLY A 469 0.82 42.90 -8.69
CA GLY A 469 1.48 44.04 -9.31
C GLY A 469 2.67 43.64 -10.20
N LEU A 470 3.68 44.49 -10.26
CA LEU A 470 4.84 44.28 -11.13
C LEU A 470 5.79 43.21 -10.56
N LEU A 471 5.96 42.12 -11.29
CA LEU A 471 6.87 41.03 -10.97
C LEU A 471 8.11 41.05 -11.88
N VAL A 472 9.26 40.77 -11.26
CA VAL A 472 10.56 40.59 -11.92
C VAL A 472 10.85 39.10 -12.17
N PRO A 473 11.71 38.76 -13.15
CA PRO A 473 11.99 37.38 -13.56
C PRO A 473 12.25 36.39 -12.41
N ASP A 474 13.08 36.76 -11.44
CA ASP A 474 13.47 35.90 -10.30
C ASP A 474 12.27 35.35 -9.51
N ARG A 475 11.13 36.06 -9.52
CA ARG A 475 9.90 35.64 -8.82
C ARG A 475 9.14 34.52 -9.54
N PHE A 476 9.30 34.36 -10.86
CA PHE A 476 8.42 33.48 -11.65
C PHE A 476 9.11 32.63 -12.72
N ILE A 477 10.36 32.94 -13.12
CA ILE A 477 11.07 32.17 -14.15
C ILE A 477 11.30 30.72 -13.72
N TYR A 478 11.70 30.49 -12.46
CA TYR A 478 11.85 29.13 -11.94
C TYR A 478 10.56 28.31 -12.08
N LEU A 479 9.42 28.91 -11.73
CA LEU A 479 8.11 28.28 -11.87
C LEU A 479 7.75 28.05 -13.35
N ALA A 480 8.03 29.03 -14.21
CA ALA A 480 7.82 28.92 -15.65
C ALA A 480 8.65 27.78 -16.25
N GLU A 481 9.89 27.60 -15.79
CA GLU A 481 10.74 26.49 -16.18
C GLU A 481 10.11 25.19 -15.70
N GLU A 482 9.88 25.02 -14.40
CA GLU A 482 9.34 23.79 -13.80
C GLU A 482 8.08 23.29 -14.53
N THR A 483 7.14 24.18 -14.79
CA THR A 483 5.84 23.91 -15.45
C THR A 483 5.90 23.85 -16.98
N GLY A 484 7.02 24.26 -17.59
CA GLY A 484 7.21 24.30 -19.04
C GLY A 484 6.64 25.55 -19.74
N PHE A 485 6.00 26.47 -19.01
CA PHE A 485 5.54 27.75 -19.56
C PHE A 485 6.67 28.67 -20.05
N ILE A 486 7.92 28.41 -19.66
CA ILE A 486 9.08 29.17 -20.13
C ILE A 486 9.26 29.09 -21.65
N ILE A 487 8.82 28.00 -22.29
CA ILE A 487 8.92 27.80 -23.73
C ILE A 487 8.08 28.85 -24.49
N PRO A 488 6.74 28.90 -24.33
CA PRO A 488 5.92 29.89 -25.01
C PRO A 488 6.24 31.33 -24.57
N ILE A 489 6.63 31.55 -23.31
CA ILE A 489 7.05 32.87 -22.83
C ILE A 489 8.30 33.33 -23.58
N GLY A 490 9.31 32.47 -23.67
CA GLY A 490 10.57 32.81 -24.30
C GLY A 490 10.46 32.99 -25.82
N GLU A 491 9.60 32.22 -26.51
CA GLU A 491 9.26 32.49 -27.91
C GLU A 491 8.66 33.88 -28.09
N TRP A 492 7.72 34.26 -27.20
CA TRP A 492 7.13 35.59 -27.19
C TRP A 492 8.15 36.69 -26.89
N VAL A 493 9.11 36.46 -25.97
CA VAL A 493 10.21 37.39 -25.67
C VAL A 493 11.07 37.60 -26.91
N LEU A 494 11.57 36.53 -27.53
CA LEU A 494 12.41 36.59 -28.73
C LEU A 494 11.72 37.36 -29.86
N ARG A 495 10.46 37.01 -30.14
CA ARG A 495 9.65 37.67 -31.17
C ARG A 495 9.45 39.15 -30.89
N THR A 496 9.15 39.51 -29.63
CA THR A 496 8.90 40.89 -29.23
C THR A 496 10.17 41.72 -29.26
N ALA A 497 11.29 41.19 -28.79
CA ALA A 497 12.60 41.84 -28.82
C ALA A 497 13.07 42.08 -30.26
N CYS A 498 13.00 41.06 -31.13
CA CYS A 498 13.42 41.17 -32.53
C CYS A 498 12.58 42.21 -33.30
N ARG A 499 11.26 42.15 -33.14
CA ARG A 499 10.32 43.09 -33.77
C ARG A 499 10.55 44.52 -33.28
N GLN A 500 10.78 44.71 -31.99
CA GLN A 500 11.03 46.04 -31.44
C GLN A 500 12.38 46.60 -31.91
N ASN A 501 13.43 45.77 -31.99
CA ASN A 501 14.72 46.19 -32.53
C ASN A 501 14.61 46.59 -34.01
N LYS A 502 13.95 45.77 -34.83
CA LYS A 502 13.70 46.10 -36.23
C LYS A 502 12.93 47.42 -36.39
N ARG A 503 11.91 47.64 -35.55
CA ARG A 503 11.15 48.89 -35.54
C ARG A 503 12.02 50.11 -35.24
N TRP A 504 12.98 50.02 -34.30
CA TRP A 504 13.92 51.12 -34.05
C TRP A 504 14.82 51.39 -35.26
N GLN A 505 15.30 50.35 -35.95
CA GLN A 505 16.07 50.50 -37.18
C GLN A 505 15.25 51.17 -38.29
N ASP A 506 13.99 50.77 -38.46
CA ASP A 506 13.08 51.36 -39.47
C ASP A 506 12.71 52.81 -39.15
N MET A 507 12.80 53.23 -37.88
CA MET A 507 12.66 54.63 -37.46
C MET A 507 13.93 55.47 -37.71
N GLY A 508 15.01 54.86 -38.22
CA GLY A 508 16.27 55.53 -38.57
C GLY A 508 17.26 55.64 -37.42
N TYR A 509 17.06 54.95 -36.30
CA TYR A 509 18.07 54.88 -35.24
C TYR A 509 19.22 53.95 -35.65
N GLU A 510 20.41 54.21 -35.10
CA GLU A 510 21.58 53.39 -35.35
C GLU A 510 21.33 51.94 -34.89
N PRO A 511 21.57 50.93 -35.75
CA PRO A 511 21.41 49.54 -35.37
C PRO A 511 22.33 49.16 -34.20
N VAL A 512 21.75 48.60 -33.15
CA VAL A 512 22.47 48.02 -32.03
C VAL A 512 21.95 46.60 -31.76
N ARG A 513 22.78 45.78 -31.12
CA ARG A 513 22.42 44.40 -30.78
C ARG A 513 21.33 44.38 -29.72
N VAL A 514 20.38 43.45 -29.83
CA VAL A 514 19.44 43.11 -28.75
C VAL A 514 19.81 41.73 -28.20
N ALA A 515 20.18 41.70 -26.93
CA ALA A 515 20.44 40.50 -26.18
C ALA A 515 19.16 39.94 -25.56
N VAL A 516 18.94 38.64 -25.70
CA VAL A 516 17.81 37.91 -25.11
C VAL A 516 18.32 36.69 -24.36
N ASN A 517 17.95 36.60 -23.09
CA ASN A 517 18.23 35.45 -22.24
C ASN A 517 17.44 34.22 -22.65
N LEU A 518 18.13 33.09 -22.69
CA LEU A 518 17.55 31.80 -22.99
C LEU A 518 17.70 30.85 -21.79
N SER A 519 16.57 30.36 -21.28
CA SER A 519 16.59 29.34 -20.22
C SER A 519 17.21 28.03 -20.69
N GLY A 520 17.75 27.25 -19.75
CA GLY A 520 18.26 25.91 -20.06
C GLY A 520 17.18 24.99 -20.64
N LYS A 521 15.92 25.09 -20.16
CA LYS A 521 14.82 24.29 -20.71
C LYS A 521 14.45 24.63 -22.15
N GLN A 522 14.57 25.91 -22.54
CA GLN A 522 14.40 26.28 -23.95
C GLN A 522 15.57 25.81 -24.80
N PHE A 523 16.80 25.87 -24.26
CA PHE A 523 17.99 25.39 -24.96
C PHE A 523 17.95 23.88 -25.25
N ASP A 524 17.40 23.10 -24.32
CA ASP A 524 17.19 21.65 -24.47
C ASP A 524 16.01 21.28 -25.40
N GLN A 525 15.24 22.27 -25.88
CA GLN A 525 14.09 22.00 -26.74
C GLN A 525 14.53 21.56 -28.14
N ASN A 526 13.90 20.50 -28.65
CA ASN A 526 14.04 20.12 -30.05
C ASN A 526 13.55 21.28 -30.94
N GLN A 527 14.33 21.59 -31.99
CA GLN A 527 13.99 22.59 -33.03
C GLN A 527 14.02 24.07 -32.58
N LEU A 528 14.74 24.41 -31.51
CA LEU A 528 14.98 25.81 -31.12
C LEU A 528 15.53 26.65 -32.29
N ASP A 529 16.46 26.10 -33.05
CA ASP A 529 17.05 26.69 -34.25
C ASP A 529 15.99 27.05 -35.29
N GLU A 530 15.05 26.14 -35.57
CA GLU A 530 13.96 26.38 -36.52
C GLU A 530 13.01 27.48 -36.03
N SER A 531 12.70 27.51 -34.73
CA SER A 531 11.85 28.55 -34.12
C SER A 531 12.48 29.94 -34.23
N ILE A 532 13.77 30.07 -33.88
CA ILE A 532 14.48 31.36 -34.00
C ILE A 532 14.57 31.81 -35.46
N ALA A 533 14.85 30.89 -36.39
CA ALA A 533 14.89 31.21 -37.82
C ALA A 533 13.52 31.73 -38.33
N ALA A 534 12.42 31.11 -37.90
CA ALA A 534 11.07 31.57 -38.25
C ALA A 534 10.77 32.97 -37.69
N ILE A 535 11.19 33.24 -36.44
CA ILE A 535 11.02 34.57 -35.82
C ILE A 535 11.81 35.63 -36.59
N LEU A 536 13.09 35.39 -36.89
CA LEU A 536 13.93 36.34 -37.62
C LEU A 536 13.36 36.63 -39.02
N MET A 537 12.86 35.61 -39.71
CA MET A 537 12.18 35.75 -40.99
C MET A 537 10.89 36.58 -40.88
N GLU A 538 10.07 36.33 -39.85
CA GLU A 538 8.84 37.08 -39.61
C GLU A 538 9.10 38.54 -39.27
N THR A 539 10.06 38.82 -38.38
CA THR A 539 10.35 40.18 -37.93
C THR A 539 11.21 40.95 -38.92
N GLY A 540 11.93 40.28 -39.82
CA GLY A 540 12.85 40.89 -40.76
C GLY A 540 14.09 41.51 -40.10
N LEU A 541 14.45 41.06 -38.90
CA LEU A 541 15.67 41.50 -38.22
C LEU A 541 16.84 40.70 -38.79
N ASP A 542 17.89 41.40 -39.22
CA ASP A 542 19.13 40.73 -39.64
C ASP A 542 19.76 40.00 -38.43
N PRO A 543 20.05 38.69 -38.54
CA PRO A 543 20.55 37.87 -37.43
C PRO A 543 21.73 38.45 -36.64
N GLN A 544 22.59 39.26 -37.28
CA GLN A 544 23.75 39.88 -36.62
C GLN A 544 23.36 40.84 -35.47
N TRP A 545 22.12 41.32 -35.46
CA TRP A 545 21.59 42.21 -34.42
C TRP A 545 20.88 41.47 -33.29
N LEU A 546 20.78 40.15 -33.36
CA LEU A 546 20.29 39.31 -32.27
C LEU A 546 21.49 38.70 -31.53
N GLU A 547 21.52 38.87 -30.22
CA GLU A 547 22.41 38.18 -29.31
C GLU A 547 21.59 37.24 -28.41
N ILE A 548 22.04 35.99 -28.29
CA ILE A 548 21.44 35.00 -27.39
C ILE A 548 22.40 34.78 -26.23
N GLU A 549 21.88 34.99 -25.03
CA GLU A 549 22.60 34.83 -23.76
C GLU A 549 22.17 33.51 -23.11
N ILE A 550 23.14 32.66 -22.76
CA ILE A 550 22.90 31.33 -22.22
C ILE A 550 23.81 31.15 -21.01
N THR A 551 23.25 30.69 -19.89
CA THR A 551 24.03 30.46 -18.68
C THR A 551 25.05 29.34 -18.88
N GLU A 552 26.20 29.47 -18.21
CA GLU A 552 27.25 28.44 -18.21
C GLU A 552 26.69 27.06 -17.83
N SER A 553 25.86 27.02 -16.79
CA SER A 553 25.24 25.78 -16.29
C SER A 553 24.33 25.10 -17.32
N ALA A 554 23.63 25.86 -18.17
CA ALA A 554 22.77 25.29 -19.21
C ALA A 554 23.59 24.58 -20.30
N ILE A 555 24.68 25.20 -20.75
CA ILE A 555 25.55 24.64 -21.79
C ILE A 555 26.26 23.38 -21.31
N MET A 556 26.67 23.37 -20.03
CA MET A 556 27.48 22.30 -19.43
C MET A 556 26.71 21.02 -19.09
N LYS A 557 25.37 21.02 -19.15
CA LYS A 557 24.57 19.79 -18.94
C LYS A 557 24.83 18.70 -19.98
N SER A 558 25.09 19.09 -21.23
CA SER A 558 25.31 18.17 -22.35
C SER A 558 26.20 18.81 -23.43
N PRO A 559 27.51 18.99 -23.15
CA PRO A 559 28.38 19.88 -23.92
C PRO A 559 28.48 19.52 -25.41
N GLU A 560 28.47 18.25 -25.79
CA GLU A 560 28.53 17.82 -27.20
C GLU A 560 27.29 18.22 -27.98
N LEU A 561 26.10 18.03 -27.39
CA LEU A 561 24.82 18.45 -27.99
C LEU A 561 24.74 19.97 -28.06
N SER A 562 25.15 20.66 -26.99
CA SER A 562 25.22 22.12 -26.92
C SER A 562 26.09 22.70 -28.03
N ILE A 563 27.28 22.13 -28.29
CA ILE A 563 28.16 22.57 -29.40
C ILE A 563 27.44 22.51 -30.74
N GLY A 564 26.68 21.44 -30.99
CA GLY A 564 25.91 21.27 -32.23
C GLY A 564 24.87 22.37 -32.42
N MET A 565 24.07 22.64 -31.39
CA MET A 565 23.05 23.70 -31.40
C MET A 565 23.68 25.09 -31.55
N LEU A 566 24.72 25.41 -30.76
CA LEU A 566 25.41 26.69 -30.82
C LEU A 566 26.02 26.94 -32.21
N ARG A 567 26.56 25.91 -32.88
CA ARG A 567 27.06 26.07 -34.26
C ARG A 567 25.96 26.44 -35.23
N LYS A 568 24.80 25.78 -35.16
CA LYS A 568 23.66 26.11 -36.01
C LYS A 568 23.22 27.57 -35.83
N LEU A 569 23.12 28.03 -34.59
CA LEU A 569 22.75 29.43 -34.30
C LEU A 569 23.80 30.41 -34.80
N LYS A 570 25.09 30.12 -34.61
CA LYS A 570 26.17 30.94 -35.17
C LYS A 570 26.14 30.97 -36.70
N ASP A 571 25.90 29.83 -37.35
CA ASP A 571 25.85 29.72 -38.81
C ASP A 571 24.67 30.52 -39.40
N MET A 572 23.63 30.79 -38.62
CA MET A 572 22.56 31.74 -38.97
C MET A 572 23.01 33.22 -38.91
N GLY A 573 24.16 33.51 -38.31
CA GLY A 573 24.68 34.86 -38.11
C GLY A 573 24.33 35.48 -36.75
N ILE A 574 23.78 34.70 -35.81
CA ILE A 574 23.40 35.15 -34.47
C ILE A 574 24.64 35.28 -33.59
N THR A 575 24.70 36.33 -32.76
CA THR A 575 25.76 36.48 -31.76
C THR A 575 25.43 35.63 -30.53
N LEU A 576 26.41 34.89 -30.02
CA LEU A 576 26.24 34.01 -28.87
C LEU A 576 27.12 34.49 -27.70
N ALA A 577 26.51 34.62 -26.52
CA ALA A 577 27.17 35.03 -25.29
C ALA A 577 26.94 33.99 -24.19
N ILE A 578 27.95 33.78 -23.34
CA ILE A 578 27.77 33.02 -22.10
C ILE A 578 27.48 34.02 -20.98
N ASP A 579 26.39 33.75 -20.27
CA ASP A 579 25.93 34.51 -19.11
C ASP A 579 26.32 33.83 -17.79
N ASP A 580 26.31 34.60 -16.70
CA ASP A 580 26.66 34.19 -15.33
C ASP A 580 28.04 33.48 -15.21
N PHE A 581 29.00 33.83 -16.07
CA PHE A 581 30.25 33.08 -16.18
C PHE A 581 31.09 33.16 -14.89
N GLY A 582 31.52 32.00 -14.39
CA GLY A 582 32.35 31.88 -13.17
C GLY A 582 31.55 31.50 -11.91
N THR A 583 30.22 31.44 -11.99
CA THR A 583 29.36 30.96 -10.90
C THR A 583 29.21 29.43 -10.87
N GLY A 584 29.67 28.73 -11.92
CA GLY A 584 29.51 27.28 -12.10
C GLY A 584 30.82 26.49 -12.34
N TYR A 585 30.68 25.27 -12.89
CA TYR A 585 31.82 24.38 -13.21
C TYR A 585 32.51 24.81 -14.50
N SER A 586 33.52 25.67 -14.41
CA SER A 586 34.28 26.09 -15.59
C SER A 586 35.21 25.01 -16.11
N SER A 587 34.78 24.30 -17.16
CA SER A 587 35.68 23.47 -17.96
C SER A 587 36.23 24.29 -19.12
N LEU A 588 37.36 24.97 -18.85
CA LEU A 588 38.17 25.68 -19.86
C LEU A 588 38.43 24.85 -21.13
N SER A 589 38.46 23.52 -20.97
CA SER A 589 38.63 22.57 -22.06
C SER A 589 37.51 22.61 -23.10
N TYR A 590 36.26 22.88 -22.69
CA TYR A 590 35.12 23.00 -23.59
C TYR A 590 34.93 24.43 -24.09
N LEU A 591 35.28 25.44 -23.29
CA LEU A 591 35.11 26.84 -23.65
C LEU A 591 35.77 27.19 -25.00
N LYS A 592 36.97 26.63 -25.26
CA LYS A 592 37.69 26.82 -26.54
C LYS A 592 36.97 26.22 -27.77
N HIS A 593 36.00 25.33 -27.55
CA HIS A 593 35.24 24.64 -28.59
C HIS A 593 33.86 25.24 -28.82
N PHE A 594 33.35 26.04 -27.87
CA PHE A 594 32.07 26.72 -28.03
C PHE A 594 32.18 27.85 -29.06
N PRO A 595 31.26 27.93 -30.02
CA PRO A 595 31.28 28.95 -31.07
C PRO A 595 30.73 30.30 -30.58
N ILE A 596 31.15 30.72 -29.39
CA ILE A 596 30.70 31.96 -28.74
C ILE A 596 31.51 33.17 -29.20
N ARG A 597 30.92 34.35 -29.05
CA ARG A 597 31.58 35.63 -29.35
C ARG A 597 31.91 36.42 -28.09
N ARG A 598 31.09 36.26 -27.03
CA ARG A 598 31.11 37.13 -25.86
C ARG A 598 31.02 36.35 -24.55
N LEU A 599 31.65 36.88 -23.50
CA LEU A 599 31.48 36.46 -22.10
C LEU A 599 30.92 37.62 -21.28
N LYS A 600 29.92 37.34 -20.44
CA LYS A 600 29.37 38.29 -19.48
C LYS A 600 29.90 37.98 -18.08
N ILE A 601 30.46 38.99 -17.42
CA ILE A 601 30.91 38.86 -16.02
C ILE A 601 29.71 39.09 -15.12
N ASP A 602 29.38 38.08 -14.32
CA ASP A 602 28.26 38.12 -13.41
C ASP A 602 28.35 39.30 -12.42
N ARG A 603 27.18 39.86 -12.09
CA ARG A 603 27.07 40.99 -11.15
C ARG A 603 27.65 40.68 -9.78
N SER A 604 27.65 39.44 -9.31
CA SER A 604 28.21 39.08 -7.99
C SER A 604 29.69 39.44 -7.88
N PHE A 605 30.48 39.22 -8.94
CA PHE A 605 31.90 39.57 -8.98
C PHE A 605 32.15 41.07 -9.18
N VAL A 606 31.18 41.80 -9.77
CA VAL A 606 31.30 43.25 -10.01
C VAL A 606 30.87 44.07 -8.80
N ARG A 607 29.88 43.59 -8.02
CA ARG A 607 29.28 44.34 -6.91
C ARG A 607 30.32 44.79 -5.89
N ASP A 608 31.17 43.87 -5.45
CA ASP A 608 32.14 44.09 -4.37
C ASP A 608 33.60 44.19 -4.89
N ILE A 609 33.80 44.37 -6.21
CA ILE A 609 35.10 44.34 -6.92
C ILE A 609 36.15 45.34 -6.40
N ILE A 610 35.73 46.40 -5.71
CA ILE A 610 36.64 47.42 -5.14
C ILE A 610 37.05 47.08 -3.71
N THR A 611 36.23 46.30 -3.00
CA THR A 611 36.38 46.03 -1.57
C THR A 611 36.81 44.60 -1.27
N ASN A 612 36.46 43.65 -2.14
CA ASN A 612 36.78 42.24 -2.00
C ASN A 612 37.89 41.84 -2.98
N PRO A 613 39.11 41.50 -2.49
CA PRO A 613 40.22 41.06 -3.35
C PRO A 613 39.91 39.80 -4.16
N ASP A 614 39.07 38.89 -3.63
CA ASP A 614 38.74 37.63 -4.31
C ASP A 614 37.85 37.89 -5.54
N ASP A 615 36.83 38.74 -5.40
CA ASP A 615 35.96 39.13 -6.52
C ASP A 615 36.74 39.90 -7.60
N ALA A 616 37.66 40.77 -7.17
CA ALA A 616 38.57 41.48 -8.07
C ALA A 616 39.47 40.53 -8.88
N ALA A 617 40.05 39.54 -8.21
CA ALA A 617 40.90 38.54 -8.84
C ALA A 617 40.12 37.67 -9.84
N ILE A 618 38.90 37.24 -9.49
CA ILE A 618 38.03 36.47 -10.39
C ILE A 618 37.68 37.28 -11.63
N ALA A 619 37.27 38.54 -11.48
CA ALA A 619 36.97 39.42 -12.60
C ALA A 619 38.20 39.63 -13.52
N GLU A 620 39.38 39.84 -12.96
CA GLU A 620 40.63 39.96 -13.72
C GLU A 620 40.94 38.69 -14.53
N ILE A 621 40.79 37.50 -13.93
CA ILE A 621 41.00 36.21 -14.58
C ILE A 621 40.01 36.03 -15.75
N ILE A 622 38.73 36.35 -15.55
CA ILE A 622 37.71 36.22 -16.58
C ILE A 622 38.04 37.14 -17.77
N ILE A 623 38.42 38.40 -17.51
CA ILE A 623 38.79 39.36 -18.55
C ILE A 623 40.04 38.89 -19.32
N ALA A 624 41.08 38.46 -18.62
CA ALA A 624 42.32 37.97 -19.24
C ALA A 624 42.07 36.73 -20.10
N MET A 625 41.23 35.81 -19.62
CA MET A 625 40.83 34.61 -20.35
C MET A 625 40.03 34.95 -21.61
N ALA A 626 39.04 35.84 -21.51
CA ALA A 626 38.24 36.28 -22.65
C ALA A 626 39.14 36.82 -23.78
N HIS A 627 40.09 37.71 -23.44
CA HIS A 627 41.04 38.25 -24.41
C HIS A 627 41.95 37.17 -25.01
N THR A 628 42.42 36.22 -24.21
CA THR A 628 43.26 35.10 -24.68
C THR A 628 42.51 34.22 -25.70
N LEU A 629 41.21 34.02 -25.48
CA LEU A 629 40.33 33.28 -26.39
C LEU A 629 39.76 34.14 -27.53
N LYS A 630 40.14 35.42 -27.61
CA LYS A 630 39.64 36.40 -28.59
C LYS A 630 38.12 36.61 -28.52
N LEU A 631 37.57 36.49 -27.33
CA LEU A 631 36.17 36.76 -27.00
C LEU A 631 36.03 38.21 -26.55
N ASP A 632 34.88 38.81 -26.86
CA ASP A 632 34.50 40.09 -26.27
C ASP A 632 34.06 39.86 -24.81
N VAL A 633 34.26 40.84 -23.94
CA VAL A 633 33.85 40.77 -22.54
C VAL A 633 32.99 41.97 -22.18
N ILE A 634 31.89 41.70 -21.48
CA ILE A 634 31.00 42.72 -20.91
C ILE A 634 30.85 42.49 -19.41
N ALA A 635 30.88 43.57 -18.63
CA ALA A 635 30.64 43.51 -17.20
C ALA A 635 29.22 43.96 -16.84
N GLU A 636 28.54 43.19 -16.01
CA GLU A 636 27.19 43.49 -15.55
C GLU A 636 27.14 44.10 -14.15
N GLY A 637 26.04 44.80 -13.85
CA GLY A 637 25.83 45.35 -12.53
C GLY A 637 26.82 46.45 -12.14
N VAL A 638 27.36 47.18 -13.12
CA VAL A 638 28.21 48.35 -12.85
C VAL A 638 27.34 49.50 -12.29
N GLU A 639 27.51 49.80 -11.01
CA GLU A 639 26.70 50.80 -10.28
C GLU A 639 27.50 52.05 -9.91
N THR A 640 28.82 51.96 -9.82
CA THR A 640 29.69 53.05 -9.39
C THR A 640 30.79 53.35 -10.40
N ARG A 641 31.25 54.60 -10.37
CA ARG A 641 32.37 55.04 -11.22
C ARG A 641 33.67 54.31 -10.89
N ALA A 642 33.89 53.94 -9.63
CA ALA A 642 35.07 53.18 -9.22
C ALA A 642 35.09 51.77 -9.87
N GLN A 643 33.96 51.06 -9.89
CA GLN A 643 33.82 49.78 -10.59
C GLN A 643 34.13 49.94 -12.09
N MET A 644 33.56 50.96 -12.74
CA MET A 644 33.81 51.27 -14.15
C MET A 644 35.30 51.55 -14.43
N GLU A 645 35.97 52.31 -13.56
CA GLU A 645 37.40 52.62 -13.71
C GLU A 645 38.28 51.37 -13.53
N PHE A 646 37.96 50.51 -12.56
CA PHE A 646 38.65 49.21 -12.37
C PHE A 646 38.51 48.32 -13.61
N LEU A 647 37.29 48.14 -14.13
CA LEU A 647 37.02 47.30 -15.29
C LEU A 647 37.70 47.87 -16.55
N SER A 648 37.65 49.19 -16.74
CA SER A 648 38.31 49.87 -17.85
C SER A 648 39.84 49.71 -17.81
N PHE A 649 40.44 49.76 -16.62
CA PHE A 649 41.88 49.55 -16.42
C PHE A 649 42.31 48.16 -16.90
N HIS A 650 41.47 47.15 -16.70
CA HIS A 650 41.69 45.78 -17.16
C HIS A 650 41.24 45.53 -18.62
N ASN A 651 40.90 46.58 -19.37
CA ASN A 651 40.42 46.54 -20.76
C ASN A 651 39.04 45.87 -20.95
N CYS A 652 38.20 45.79 -19.92
CA CYS A 652 36.78 45.51 -20.09
C CYS A 652 36.08 46.81 -20.50
N VAL A 653 35.71 46.94 -21.77
CA VAL A 653 35.21 48.20 -22.35
C VAL A 653 33.70 48.25 -22.52
N GLU A 654 33.04 47.11 -22.69
CA GLU A 654 31.59 47.04 -22.72
C GLU A 654 31.07 46.83 -21.30
N MET A 655 30.08 47.63 -20.90
CA MET A 655 29.54 47.59 -19.54
C MET A 655 28.03 47.80 -19.53
N GLN A 656 27.38 47.19 -18.56
CA GLN A 656 25.96 47.32 -18.28
C GLN A 656 25.73 47.50 -16.79
N GLY A 657 24.83 48.40 -16.41
CA GLY A 657 24.47 48.60 -15.02
C GLY A 657 23.81 49.94 -14.72
N TYR A 658 23.41 50.11 -13.46
CA TYR A 658 22.65 51.29 -13.01
C TYR A 658 23.45 52.59 -13.03
N LEU A 659 24.78 52.52 -13.15
CA LEU A 659 25.61 53.70 -13.41
C LEU A 659 25.17 54.41 -14.69
N PHE A 660 24.80 53.64 -15.73
CA PHE A 660 24.42 54.19 -17.03
C PHE A 660 22.91 54.38 -17.15
N SER A 661 22.14 53.32 -16.87
CA SER A 661 20.68 53.36 -16.87
C SER A 661 20.13 52.14 -16.14
N ARG A 662 18.98 52.33 -15.50
CA ARG A 662 18.13 51.20 -15.12
C ARG A 662 17.46 50.61 -16.37
N PRO A 663 16.92 49.38 -16.30
CA PRO A 663 16.01 48.87 -17.33
C PRO A 663 14.81 49.81 -17.47
N VAL A 664 14.51 50.25 -18.68
CA VAL A 664 13.46 51.23 -18.97
C VAL A 664 12.48 50.70 -20.02
N ARG A 665 11.29 51.31 -20.11
CA ARG A 665 10.29 50.90 -21.11
C ARG A 665 10.73 51.33 -22.52
N THR A 666 10.06 50.78 -23.53
CA THR A 666 10.31 51.07 -24.94
C THR A 666 10.41 52.56 -25.26
N ASP A 667 9.48 53.38 -24.76
CA ASP A 667 9.45 54.82 -25.06
C ASP A 667 10.65 55.56 -24.45
N ASP A 668 10.99 55.24 -23.20
CA ASP A 668 12.15 55.80 -22.51
C ASP A 668 13.47 55.36 -23.16
N PHE A 669 13.56 54.08 -23.59
CA PHE A 669 14.72 53.59 -24.32
C PHE A 669 14.88 54.28 -25.68
N THR A 670 13.76 54.58 -26.35
CA THR A 670 13.76 55.37 -27.60
C THR A 670 14.33 56.76 -27.37
N GLU A 671 14.04 57.40 -26.23
CA GLU A 671 14.63 58.68 -25.86
C GLU A 671 16.14 58.56 -25.56
N LEU A 672 16.60 57.45 -24.99
CA LEU A 672 18.03 57.18 -24.82
C LEU A 672 18.76 57.02 -26.16
N LEU A 673 18.16 56.31 -27.13
CA LEU A 673 18.72 56.18 -28.49
C LEU A 673 18.82 57.54 -29.20
N LYS A 674 17.84 58.43 -29.00
CA LYS A 674 17.85 59.79 -29.59
C LYS A 674 18.90 60.71 -28.99
N LYS A 675 18.96 60.78 -27.66
CA LYS A 675 19.75 61.79 -26.92
C LYS A 675 21.15 61.33 -26.57
N GLY A 676 21.40 60.02 -26.61
CA GLY A 676 22.57 59.41 -26.00
C GLY A 676 22.49 59.41 -24.47
N LEU A 677 23.45 58.74 -23.84
CA LEU A 677 23.58 58.74 -22.39
C LEU A 677 24.11 60.08 -21.90
N LYS A 678 23.54 60.60 -20.81
CA LYS A 678 24.04 61.83 -20.17
C LYS A 678 25.43 61.58 -19.58
N PRO A 679 26.34 62.59 -19.61
CA PRO A 679 27.69 62.46 -19.12
C PRO A 679 27.79 62.27 -17.59
#